data_AF-A0A812LQX5-F1
#
_entry.id   AF-A0A812LQX5-F1
#
_cell.length_a   1.000
_cell.length_b   1.000
_cell.length_c   1.000
_cell.angle_alpha   90.00
_cell.angle_beta   90.00
_cell.angle_gamma   90.00
#
_symmetry.space_group_name_H-M   'P 1'
#
loop_
_entity.id
_entity.type
_entity.pdbx_description
1 polymer ?
#
loop_
_entity_poly.entity_id
_entity_poly.type
_entity_poly.pdbx_seq_one_letter_code
_entity_poly.pdbx_strand_id
1 'polypeptide(L)'
;MHVVTAGGFTFQNPPVFMDREHPRKRDAAFEVEALLDHLVHYPNTPIFISYRIIQRFVTSNPTSEYVLAVSNAFQTGEYNGYTYSGKYGDLAATIAAVLLFSEARSQTSTSNGVLREPYLKIIHFMRSMEYQDEKDRPIVLGNLINTIGQYPYASPTVFNFYMPEFRPDGFPEGLVAPEFQVYTAPNALAFANGMHSLINQGLSNCDDGFGVYVGDCSAGTTTFAEKSDMGEALAELDLLLTGGRLEANKGNVQAGFKRDGWKDAQKVIILTPEFNTLGSPLPDGVRPPSPPPTLGATSSYKAVVMLMLKGGMDSFQMLVPLNCPLYDEYRGVRKSIAFLPEEMHQISSAEQACSEFGIHPKLPALKELYDEGSLAFITDVGSLVEPLTPDMIGKGFHAKGGSGETCQGLFSHNDQQRAAETLTCQYATAEFKGAGGRIADAVAAGSEKFNTMSFSLKGSATWPQGFDVPGEVLGQNSGGGNSAFPEYTRLQDIVNNITGTRHGNVYCEEYGKRLAQAISFNIGLEKQLENAELATDYEVKGYQPLRSQFKNAATLIAARVERQAERDFFFIEDGGWDHHKGVENALAGKFESLSEALAEFVAELKAQNIYDSVVIATHSDFARTLTPNSNAGTDHGWAGIQVVLSGAIKGGEIYNAFPHLAEDSPMDAGRGRLIPRYPLENMMVPLAEWMGMEPAQRSQVFPNLANFNSTHLLEKQTLFRP
;
A
#
# COMPACT_ATOMS: atom_id res chain seq x y z
N MET A 1 22.75 -16.30 40.61
CA MET A 1 22.87 -16.56 39.16
C MET A 1 21.68 -17.42 38.78
N HIS A 2 20.66 -16.86 38.13
CA HIS A 2 19.42 -17.56 37.83
C HIS A 2 19.53 -18.26 36.49
N VAL A 3 19.23 -19.56 36.49
CA VAL A 3 19.26 -20.41 35.30
C VAL A 3 17.84 -20.94 35.13
N VAL A 4 17.22 -20.63 33.98
CA VAL A 4 15.90 -21.17 33.63
C VAL A 4 16.08 -22.13 32.47
N THR A 5 15.40 -23.27 32.55
CA THR A 5 15.46 -24.31 31.53
C THR A 5 14.10 -24.39 30.84
N ALA A 6 14.07 -24.20 29.52
CA ALA A 6 12.86 -24.29 28.72
C ALA A 6 13.18 -24.93 27.36
N GLY A 7 12.36 -25.90 26.94
CA GLY A 7 12.55 -26.57 25.64
C GLY A 7 13.87 -27.32 25.48
N GLY A 8 14.49 -27.79 26.58
CA GLY A 8 15.80 -28.43 26.55
C GLY A 8 16.99 -27.46 26.44
N PHE A 9 16.75 -26.15 26.38
CA PHE A 9 17.78 -25.13 26.41
C PHE A 9 17.90 -24.52 27.80
N THR A 10 19.15 -24.22 28.18
CA THR A 10 19.48 -23.62 29.48
C THR A 10 19.87 -22.18 29.24
N PHE A 11 19.08 -21.24 29.76
CA PHE A 11 19.36 -19.82 29.67
C PHE A 11 20.05 -19.38 30.96
N GLN A 12 21.24 -18.79 30.83
CA GLN A 12 21.85 -18.03 31.91
C GLN A 12 21.30 -16.60 31.86
N ASN A 13 20.64 -16.18 32.94
CA ASN A 13 19.97 -14.88 33.05
C ASN A 13 19.00 -14.57 31.87
N PRO A 14 18.03 -15.44 31.58
CA PRO A 14 16.99 -15.08 30.63
C PRO A 14 16.27 -13.83 31.15
N PRO A 15 15.90 -12.89 30.27
CA PRO A 15 15.19 -11.69 30.67
C PRO A 15 13.83 -12.07 31.25
N VAL A 16 13.77 -12.15 32.57
CA VAL A 16 12.55 -12.16 33.38
C VAL A 16 12.88 -11.27 34.56
N PHE A 17 12.61 -9.98 34.45
CA PHE A 17 13.08 -9.01 35.45
C PHE A 17 11.99 -8.46 36.36
N MET A 18 10.71 -8.58 36.00
CA MET A 18 9.63 -8.22 36.92
C MET A 18 9.27 -9.39 37.85
N ASP A 19 9.36 -9.13 39.15
CA ASP A 19 8.59 -9.89 40.13
C ASP A 19 7.10 -9.72 39.78
N ARG A 20 6.46 -10.81 39.35
CA ARG A 20 5.05 -10.81 38.95
C ARG A 20 4.11 -10.52 40.12
N GLU A 21 4.56 -10.75 41.35
CA GLU A 21 3.80 -10.46 42.58
C GLU A 21 4.02 -9.01 43.04
N HIS A 22 5.21 -8.44 42.80
CA HIS A 22 5.58 -7.09 43.24
C HIS A 22 6.30 -6.28 42.15
N PRO A 23 5.63 -5.93 41.03
CA PRO A 23 6.27 -5.22 39.94
C PRO A 23 6.71 -3.82 40.38
N ARG A 24 8.00 -3.49 40.18
CA ARG A 24 8.53 -2.14 40.43
C ARG A 24 8.93 -1.47 39.12
N LYS A 25 8.68 -0.17 39.00
CA LYS A 25 9.10 0.64 37.83
C LYS A 25 10.58 0.47 37.46
N ARG A 26 11.44 0.33 38.47
CA ARG A 26 12.89 0.11 38.27
C ARG A 26 13.17 -1.21 37.55
N ASP A 27 12.43 -2.26 37.87
CA ASP A 27 12.65 -3.59 37.29
C ASP A 27 12.24 -3.60 35.81
N ALA A 28 11.12 -2.94 35.48
CA ALA A 28 10.71 -2.71 34.10
C ALA A 28 11.71 -1.84 33.31
N ALA A 29 12.26 -0.78 33.92
CA ALA A 29 13.29 0.04 33.27
C ALA A 29 14.57 -0.76 32.99
N PHE A 30 15.01 -1.57 33.96
CA PHE A 30 16.19 -2.43 33.78
C PHE A 30 15.97 -3.49 32.70
N GLU A 31 14.77 -4.06 32.61
CA GLU A 31 14.40 -5.00 31.55
C GLU A 31 14.47 -4.39 30.16
N VAL A 32 13.91 -3.19 30.01
CA VAL A 32 13.97 -2.42 28.77
C VAL A 32 15.42 -2.09 28.43
N GLU A 33 16.21 -1.60 29.37
CA GLU A 33 17.63 -1.30 29.17
C GLU A 33 18.42 -2.55 28.75
N ALA A 34 18.22 -3.68 29.43
CA ALA A 34 18.91 -4.94 29.09
C ALA A 34 18.52 -5.46 27.70
N LEU A 35 17.23 -5.36 27.32
CA LEU A 35 16.78 -5.71 25.98
C LEU A 35 17.39 -4.79 24.93
N LEU A 36 17.39 -3.47 25.15
CA LEU A 36 17.99 -2.50 24.24
C LEU A 36 19.50 -2.75 24.08
N ASP A 37 20.20 -3.01 25.19
CA ASP A 37 21.63 -3.30 25.18
C ASP A 37 21.94 -4.58 24.38
N HIS A 38 21.13 -5.62 24.58
CA HIS A 38 21.24 -6.86 23.80
C HIS A 38 21.00 -6.63 22.30
N LEU A 39 19.97 -5.85 21.94
CA LEU A 39 19.67 -5.53 20.55
C LEU A 39 20.77 -4.69 19.89
N VAL A 40 21.30 -3.68 20.59
CA VAL A 40 22.36 -2.79 20.06
C VAL A 40 23.67 -3.56 19.84
N HIS A 41 24.02 -4.45 20.76
CA HIS A 41 25.26 -5.24 20.67
C HIS A 41 25.10 -6.57 19.92
N TYR A 42 23.93 -6.84 19.36
CA TYR A 42 23.74 -8.02 18.54
C TYR A 42 24.63 -7.96 17.28
N PRO A 43 25.30 -9.05 16.87
CA PRO A 43 26.27 -9.01 15.76
C PRO A 43 25.72 -8.53 14.42
N ASN A 44 24.41 -8.68 14.17
CA ASN A 44 23.79 -8.20 12.92
C ASN A 44 23.39 -6.72 12.96
N THR A 45 23.36 -6.09 14.14
CA THR A 45 22.89 -4.70 14.27
C THR A 45 23.75 -3.70 13.50
N PRO A 46 25.10 -3.74 13.57
CA PRO A 46 25.95 -2.88 12.75
C PRO A 46 25.67 -3.00 11.25
N ILE A 47 25.51 -4.23 10.74
CA ILE A 47 25.23 -4.49 9.33
C ILE A 47 23.85 -3.94 8.94
N PHE A 48 22.83 -4.24 9.75
CA PHE A 48 21.46 -3.80 9.50
C PHE A 48 21.36 -2.26 9.49
N ILE A 49 21.90 -1.60 10.50
CA ILE A 49 21.90 -0.13 10.60
C ILE A 49 22.69 0.48 9.44
N SER A 50 23.86 -0.07 9.10
CA SER A 50 24.68 0.40 7.99
C SER A 50 23.93 0.35 6.67
N TYR A 51 23.34 -0.81 6.34
CA TYR A 51 22.55 -0.98 5.12
C TYR A 51 21.40 0.04 5.05
N ARG A 52 20.60 0.16 6.13
CA ARG A 52 19.45 1.06 6.16
C ARG A 52 19.83 2.54 6.07
N ILE A 53 20.93 2.96 6.70
CA ILE A 53 21.39 4.36 6.60
C ILE A 53 21.92 4.65 5.19
N ILE A 54 22.68 3.74 4.58
CA ILE A 54 23.16 3.93 3.21
C ILE A 54 21.99 4.06 2.23
N GLN A 55 20.98 3.20 2.36
CA GLN A 55 19.75 3.26 1.56
C GLN A 55 19.09 4.65 1.63
N ARG A 56 19.06 5.28 2.81
CA ARG A 56 18.40 6.57 3.01
C ARG A 56 19.19 7.76 2.48
N PHE A 57 20.52 7.70 2.48
CA PHE A 57 21.35 8.87 2.16
C PHE A 57 21.96 8.85 0.77
N VAL A 58 22.25 7.67 0.20
CA VAL A 58 23.16 7.56 -0.95
C VAL A 58 22.62 6.67 -2.05
N THR A 59 22.36 5.39 -1.74
CA THR A 59 21.95 4.42 -2.77
C THR A 59 21.16 3.27 -2.20
N SER A 60 20.13 2.81 -2.92
CA SER A 60 19.29 1.70 -2.43
C SER A 60 19.99 0.33 -2.50
N ASN A 61 21.05 0.20 -3.30
CA ASN A 61 21.76 -1.07 -3.55
C ASN A 61 23.27 -0.95 -3.31
N PRO A 62 23.72 -0.70 -2.05
CA PRO A 62 25.14 -0.56 -1.75
C PRO A 62 25.91 -1.88 -1.90
N THR A 63 27.18 -1.78 -2.28
CA THR A 63 28.05 -2.97 -2.30
C THR A 63 28.33 -3.50 -0.89
N SER A 64 28.66 -4.79 -0.81
CA SER A 64 29.03 -5.41 0.48
C SER A 64 30.26 -4.77 1.13
N GLU A 65 31.21 -4.26 0.32
CA GLU A 65 32.38 -3.53 0.82
C GLU A 65 31.97 -2.22 1.50
N TYR A 66 31.02 -1.50 0.90
CA TYR A 66 30.51 -0.26 1.45
C TYR A 66 29.75 -0.50 2.77
N VAL A 67 28.88 -1.52 2.81
CA VAL A 67 28.17 -1.90 4.05
C VAL A 67 29.18 -2.29 5.15
N LEU A 68 30.24 -3.03 4.81
CA LEU A 68 31.28 -3.41 5.75
C LEU A 68 32.04 -2.19 6.29
N ALA A 69 32.39 -1.22 5.43
CA ALA A 69 33.10 -0.02 5.86
C ALA A 69 32.28 0.81 6.85
N VAL A 70 30.98 1.00 6.57
CA VAL A 70 30.07 1.72 7.48
C VAL A 70 29.84 0.94 8.78
N SER A 71 29.73 -0.39 8.69
CA SER A 71 29.60 -1.25 9.88
C SER A 71 30.83 -1.15 10.78
N ASN A 72 32.04 -1.16 10.20
CA ASN A 72 33.28 -0.98 10.94
C ASN A 72 33.34 0.40 11.61
N ALA A 73 32.91 1.46 10.92
CA ALA A 73 32.85 2.79 11.48
C ALA A 73 31.85 2.88 12.66
N PHE A 74 30.69 2.24 12.55
CA PHE A 74 29.71 2.14 13.64
C PHE A 74 30.30 1.42 14.85
N GLN A 75 31.06 0.34 14.65
CA GLN A 75 31.62 -0.46 15.73
C GLN A 75 32.81 0.18 16.42
N THR A 76 33.66 0.88 15.66
CA THR A 76 34.94 1.42 16.15
C THR A 76 34.88 2.89 16.54
N GLY A 77 33.94 3.65 15.96
CA GLY A 77 33.95 5.11 16.05
C GLY A 77 35.09 5.76 15.26
N GLU A 78 35.64 5.06 14.27
CA GLU A 78 36.73 5.54 13.43
C GLU A 78 36.40 5.42 11.94
N TYR A 79 36.79 6.41 11.15
CA TYR A 79 36.73 6.34 9.69
C TYR A 79 37.81 7.20 9.05
N ASN A 80 38.46 6.67 8.01
CA ASN A 80 39.48 7.37 7.21
C ASN A 80 40.58 8.07 8.04
N GLY A 81 41.06 7.41 9.10
CA GLY A 81 42.11 7.93 9.98
C GLY A 81 41.66 8.96 11.02
N TYR A 82 40.35 9.23 11.12
CA TYR A 82 39.77 10.08 12.16
C TYR A 82 39.07 9.22 13.21
N THR A 83 39.37 9.46 14.49
CA THR A 83 38.61 8.93 15.63
C THR A 83 37.57 9.97 16.04
N TYR A 84 36.30 9.58 16.02
CA TYR A 84 35.18 10.42 16.44
C TYR A 84 35.01 10.30 17.96
N SER A 85 34.02 9.56 18.46
CA SER A 85 33.94 9.21 19.87
C SER A 85 34.78 7.99 20.25
N GLY A 86 35.17 7.16 19.26
CA GLY A 86 35.92 5.92 19.48
C GLY A 86 35.12 4.83 20.22
N LYS A 87 33.78 4.92 20.21
CA LYS A 87 32.87 4.01 20.90
C LYS A 87 32.04 3.20 19.91
N TYR A 88 31.59 2.02 20.33
CA TYR A 88 30.59 1.26 19.61
C TYR A 88 29.27 2.04 19.51
N GLY A 89 28.63 2.02 18.35
CA GLY A 89 27.42 2.77 18.06
C GLY A 89 27.65 4.23 17.66
N ASP A 90 28.84 4.60 17.19
CA ASP A 90 29.18 5.98 16.85
C ASP A 90 28.52 6.43 15.53
N LEU A 91 27.46 7.23 15.65
CA LEU A 91 26.74 7.75 14.49
C LEU A 91 27.54 8.79 13.68
N ALA A 92 28.48 9.52 14.29
CA ALA A 92 29.28 10.51 13.56
C ALA A 92 30.27 9.81 12.62
N ALA A 93 30.97 8.78 13.10
CA ALA A 93 31.82 7.94 12.28
C ALA A 93 31.01 7.20 11.20
N THR A 94 29.84 6.67 11.59
CA THR A 94 28.91 5.98 10.66
C THR A 94 28.49 6.89 9.51
N ILE A 95 28.00 8.10 9.79
CA ILE A 95 27.56 9.04 8.75
C ILE A 95 28.72 9.54 7.90
N ALA A 96 29.89 9.75 8.50
CA ALA A 96 31.08 10.08 7.72
C ALA A 96 31.45 8.97 6.74
N ALA A 97 31.41 7.71 7.17
CA ALA A 97 31.62 6.56 6.30
C ALA A 97 30.60 6.51 5.16
N VAL A 98 29.31 6.73 5.47
CA VAL A 98 28.25 6.80 4.45
C VAL A 98 28.55 7.89 3.42
N LEU A 99 28.78 9.13 3.83
CA LEU A 99 28.86 10.24 2.86
C LEU A 99 30.21 10.31 2.12
N LEU A 100 31.27 9.74 2.68
CA LEU A 100 32.63 9.90 2.16
C LEU A 100 33.20 8.65 1.50
N PHE A 101 32.52 7.50 1.57
CA PHE A 101 32.93 6.31 0.85
C PHE A 101 32.96 6.55 -0.67
N SER A 102 33.86 5.88 -1.38
CA SER A 102 34.10 6.12 -2.81
C SER A 102 32.83 5.94 -3.64
N GLU A 103 32.07 4.87 -3.38
CA GLU A 103 30.79 4.57 -4.07
C GLU A 103 29.75 5.68 -3.91
N ALA A 104 29.73 6.38 -2.76
CA ALA A 104 28.85 7.53 -2.56
C ALA A 104 29.23 8.75 -3.40
N ARG A 105 30.50 8.82 -3.81
CA ARG A 105 31.10 9.97 -4.50
C ARG A 105 31.37 9.72 -5.98
N SER A 106 31.27 8.49 -6.45
CA SER A 106 31.47 8.11 -7.86
C SER A 106 30.22 7.45 -8.45
N GLN A 107 29.54 8.15 -9.37
CA GLN A 107 28.34 7.65 -10.06
C GLN A 107 28.68 6.90 -11.35
N THR A 108 29.65 5.98 -11.31
CA THR A 108 30.13 5.26 -12.50
C THR A 108 29.35 3.98 -12.81
N SER A 109 28.53 3.50 -11.86
CA SER A 109 27.71 2.29 -12.05
C SER A 109 26.31 2.64 -12.60
N THR A 110 25.78 1.76 -13.43
CA THR A 110 24.40 1.83 -13.94
C THR A 110 23.36 1.55 -12.85
N SER A 111 23.76 1.00 -11.70
CA SER A 111 22.87 0.61 -10.59
C SER A 111 23.10 1.40 -9.30
N ASN A 112 23.99 2.40 -9.29
CA ASN A 112 24.19 3.28 -8.14
C ASN A 112 23.13 4.41 -8.14
N GLY A 113 22.78 4.89 -6.94
CA GLY A 113 21.85 5.98 -6.74
C GLY A 113 20.52 5.54 -6.12
N VAL A 114 19.56 6.46 -6.15
CA VAL A 114 18.24 6.35 -5.55
C VAL A 114 17.30 7.38 -6.18
N LEU A 115 15.98 7.16 -6.11
CA LEU A 115 15.01 8.23 -6.35
C LEU A 115 14.96 9.12 -5.10
N ARG A 116 15.08 10.44 -5.26
CA ARG A 116 15.04 11.37 -4.14
C ARG A 116 13.61 11.48 -3.60
N GLU A 117 13.49 11.36 -2.28
CA GLU A 117 12.22 11.50 -1.58
C GLU A 117 11.54 12.86 -1.88
N PRO A 118 10.22 12.87 -2.10
CA PRO A 118 9.51 14.06 -2.56
C PRO A 118 9.57 15.22 -1.55
N TYR A 119 9.46 14.94 -0.25
CA TYR A 119 9.60 15.99 0.77
C TYR A 119 11.00 16.61 0.77
N LEU A 120 12.04 15.80 0.64
CA LEU A 120 13.42 16.29 0.59
C LEU A 120 13.69 17.15 -0.65
N LYS A 121 13.05 16.86 -1.78
CA LYS A 121 13.13 17.70 -2.99
C LYS A 121 12.51 19.08 -2.77
N ILE A 122 11.36 19.16 -2.08
CA ILE A 122 10.71 20.45 -1.74
C ILE A 122 11.62 21.27 -0.83
N ILE A 123 12.09 20.67 0.27
CA ILE A 123 12.97 21.36 1.24
C ILE A 123 14.29 21.77 0.60
N HIS A 124 14.87 20.92 -0.26
CA HIS A 124 16.05 21.26 -1.03
C HIS A 124 15.82 22.51 -1.89
N PHE A 125 14.75 22.53 -2.68
CA PHE A 125 14.43 23.67 -3.53
C PHE A 125 14.23 24.95 -2.72
N MET A 126 13.39 24.90 -1.67
CA MET A 126 13.12 26.05 -0.81
C MET A 126 14.40 26.62 -0.18
N ARG A 127 15.31 25.75 0.28
CA ARG A 127 16.59 26.17 0.86
C ARG A 127 17.51 26.77 -0.19
N SER A 128 17.67 26.10 -1.33
CA SER A 128 18.55 26.55 -2.40
C SER A 128 18.11 27.88 -3.00
N MET A 129 16.80 28.12 -3.08
CA MET A 129 16.22 29.35 -3.62
C MET A 129 15.91 30.41 -2.54
N GLU A 130 16.43 30.22 -1.32
CA GLU A 130 16.28 31.16 -0.19
C GLU A 130 14.82 31.60 0.02
N TYR A 131 13.91 30.62 0.10
CA TYR A 131 12.49 30.90 0.32
C TYR A 131 12.26 31.63 1.65
N GLN A 132 11.47 32.69 1.61
CA GLN A 132 11.00 33.45 2.77
C GLN A 132 9.48 33.54 2.75
N ASP A 133 8.83 33.32 3.89
CA ASP A 133 7.39 33.59 4.04
C ASP A 133 7.18 35.10 4.16
N GLU A 134 6.23 35.65 3.39
CA GLU A 134 5.97 37.10 3.30
C GLU A 134 5.41 37.72 4.59
N LYS A 135 5.09 36.90 5.61
CA LYS A 135 4.43 37.33 6.85
C LYS A 135 5.17 36.86 8.11
N ASP A 136 6.46 36.49 7.99
CA ASP A 136 7.26 35.93 9.08
C ASP A 136 6.58 34.74 9.80
N ARG A 137 5.69 34.02 9.09
CA ARG A 137 4.99 32.89 9.69
C ARG A 137 5.92 31.68 9.71
N PRO A 138 5.68 30.73 10.63
CA PRO A 138 6.23 29.38 10.48
C PRO A 138 5.86 28.83 9.10
N ILE A 139 6.80 28.14 8.45
CA ILE A 139 6.53 27.44 7.19
C ILE A 139 5.41 26.43 7.43
N VAL A 140 4.31 26.56 6.70
CA VAL A 140 3.18 25.63 6.76
C VAL A 140 3.01 24.98 5.40
N LEU A 141 3.15 23.66 5.36
CA LEU A 141 2.85 22.83 4.20
C LEU A 141 1.47 22.18 4.40
N GLY A 142 0.59 22.30 3.42
CA GLY A 142 -0.74 21.70 3.40
C GLY A 142 -0.66 20.20 3.13
N ASN A 143 -1.23 19.41 4.06
CA ASN A 143 -1.36 17.95 4.06
C ASN A 143 -0.72 17.17 2.88
N LEU A 144 0.61 17.07 2.86
CA LEU A 144 1.35 16.48 1.74
C LEU A 144 1.18 14.96 1.62
N ILE A 145 0.64 14.27 2.63
CA ILE A 145 0.47 12.81 2.59
C ILE A 145 -0.47 12.40 1.45
N ASN A 146 -1.48 13.23 1.15
CA ASN A 146 -2.43 13.00 0.08
C ASN A 146 -1.96 13.56 -1.28
N THR A 147 -0.89 14.36 -1.28
CA THR A 147 -0.38 15.03 -2.49
C THR A 147 0.83 14.30 -3.06
N ILE A 148 1.82 13.98 -2.23
CA ILE A 148 3.10 13.40 -2.65
C ILE A 148 3.42 12.10 -1.92
N GLY A 149 2.48 11.55 -1.16
CA GLY A 149 2.67 10.31 -0.39
C GLY A 149 3.59 10.44 0.81
N GLN A 150 3.96 11.66 1.21
CA GLN A 150 4.90 11.88 2.30
C GLN A 150 4.62 13.20 3.04
N TYR A 151 4.47 13.13 4.37
CA TYR A 151 4.35 14.31 5.23
C TYR A 151 5.05 14.07 6.58
N PRO A 152 5.81 15.04 7.11
CA PRO A 152 6.54 14.87 8.37
C PRO A 152 5.63 14.39 9.51
N TYR A 153 6.11 13.39 10.26
CA TYR A 153 5.39 12.77 11.39
C TYR A 153 4.07 12.07 11.04
N ALA A 154 3.73 11.92 9.76
CA ALA A 154 2.54 11.23 9.28
C ALA A 154 2.89 9.93 8.55
N SER A 155 3.88 9.20 9.07
CA SER A 155 4.21 7.90 8.50
C SER A 155 3.03 6.94 8.67
N PRO A 156 2.60 6.25 7.59
CA PRO A 156 1.43 5.39 7.64
C PRO A 156 1.69 4.07 8.39
N THR A 157 2.95 3.68 8.59
CA THR A 157 3.32 2.42 9.21
C THR A 157 4.59 2.55 10.06
N VAL A 158 4.88 1.55 10.89
CA VAL A 158 6.15 1.44 11.62
C VAL A 158 7.37 1.27 10.70
N PHE A 159 7.17 0.94 9.42
CA PHE A 159 8.22 0.77 8.41
C PHE A 159 8.51 2.05 7.61
N ASN A 160 8.02 3.19 8.09
CA ASN A 160 8.09 4.48 7.42
C ASN A 160 7.11 4.55 6.20
N PHE A 161 7.36 5.45 5.24
CA PHE A 161 6.50 5.68 4.07
C PHE A 161 6.54 4.58 3.00
N TYR A 162 7.58 3.74 3.00
CA TYR A 162 7.80 2.72 1.97
C TYR A 162 8.65 1.56 2.52
N MET A 163 8.45 0.38 1.96
CA MET A 163 9.18 -0.84 2.30
C MET A 163 10.60 -0.75 1.76
N PRO A 164 11.62 -1.01 2.61
CA PRO A 164 13.02 -0.93 2.18
C PRO A 164 13.46 -1.94 1.11
N GLU A 165 12.63 -2.95 0.85
CA GLU A 165 12.83 -3.99 -0.15
C GLU A 165 11.88 -3.84 -1.35
N PHE A 166 11.13 -2.74 -1.42
CA PHE A 166 10.23 -2.49 -2.54
C PHE A 166 11.00 -2.40 -3.87
N ARG A 167 10.48 -3.09 -4.88
CA ARG A 167 11.01 -3.13 -6.23
C ARG A 167 9.90 -2.75 -7.22
N PRO A 168 10.07 -1.69 -8.03
CA PRO A 168 9.13 -1.36 -9.08
C PRO A 168 9.00 -2.47 -10.13
N ASP A 169 7.85 -2.50 -10.79
CA ASP A 169 7.60 -3.43 -11.89
C ASP A 169 8.54 -3.23 -13.08
N GLY A 170 9.18 -4.32 -13.50
CA GLY A 170 10.16 -4.33 -14.59
C GLY A 170 11.53 -3.76 -14.19
N PHE A 171 11.76 -3.48 -12.90
CA PHE A 171 13.07 -3.11 -12.39
C PHE A 171 14.01 -4.33 -12.39
N PRO A 172 15.33 -4.15 -12.58
CA PRO A 172 16.26 -5.27 -12.69
C PRO A 172 16.24 -6.22 -11.49
N GLU A 173 16.42 -7.52 -11.77
CA GLU A 173 16.47 -8.56 -10.75
C GLU A 173 17.62 -8.33 -9.76
N GLY A 174 17.38 -8.65 -8.48
CA GLY A 174 18.36 -8.44 -7.41
C GLY A 174 18.53 -6.99 -6.93
N LEU A 175 17.86 -6.01 -7.56
CA LEU A 175 17.89 -4.61 -7.14
C LEU A 175 16.57 -4.16 -6.51
N VAL A 176 16.65 -3.26 -5.54
CA VAL A 176 15.50 -2.59 -4.91
C VAL A 176 15.48 -1.09 -5.22
N ALA A 177 14.30 -0.47 -5.20
CA ALA A 177 14.15 0.97 -5.36
C ALA A 177 13.00 1.51 -4.47
N PRO A 178 13.21 1.57 -3.15
CA PRO A 178 12.15 1.73 -2.15
C PRO A 178 11.25 2.94 -2.34
N GLU A 179 11.84 4.09 -2.66
CA GLU A 179 11.20 5.39 -2.76
C GLU A 179 10.18 5.45 -3.90
N PHE A 180 10.30 4.58 -4.89
CA PHE A 180 9.31 4.49 -5.97
C PHE A 180 7.95 3.98 -5.49
N GLN A 181 7.84 3.35 -4.31
CA GLN A 181 6.55 2.91 -3.77
C GLN A 181 5.58 4.08 -3.56
N VAL A 182 6.11 5.26 -3.22
CA VAL A 182 5.34 6.50 -3.07
C VAL A 182 5.38 7.39 -4.30
N TYR A 183 6.15 7.01 -5.35
CA TYR A 183 6.21 7.72 -6.64
C TYR A 183 5.18 7.16 -7.64
N THR A 184 3.91 7.23 -7.25
CA THR A 184 2.80 6.85 -8.13
C THR A 184 2.52 7.95 -9.16
N ALA A 185 1.82 7.63 -10.26
CA ALA A 185 1.40 8.62 -11.25
C ALA A 185 0.73 9.88 -10.66
N PRO A 186 -0.31 9.77 -9.78
CA PRO A 186 -0.91 10.96 -9.18
C PRO A 186 0.08 11.75 -8.33
N ASN A 187 0.91 11.09 -7.52
CA ASN A 187 1.92 11.79 -6.69
C ASN A 187 3.00 12.49 -7.53
N ALA A 188 3.39 11.90 -8.67
CA ALA A 188 4.38 12.49 -9.57
C ALA A 188 3.84 13.78 -10.22
N LEU A 189 2.59 13.76 -10.70
CA LEU A 189 1.93 14.93 -11.28
C LEU A 189 1.63 16.00 -10.22
N ALA A 190 1.13 15.60 -9.05
CA ALA A 190 0.87 16.51 -7.94
C ALA A 190 2.16 17.14 -7.40
N PHE A 191 3.28 16.40 -7.41
CA PHE A 191 4.59 16.97 -7.11
C PHE A 191 4.98 18.05 -8.14
N ALA A 192 4.82 17.78 -9.45
CA ALA A 192 5.11 18.76 -10.49
C ALA A 192 4.24 20.01 -10.36
N ASN A 193 2.93 19.84 -10.15
CA ASN A 193 1.97 20.91 -9.88
C ASN A 193 2.40 21.78 -8.69
N GLY A 194 2.59 21.15 -7.52
CA GLY A 194 2.92 21.89 -6.32
C GLY A 194 4.27 22.60 -6.41
N MET A 195 5.25 22.03 -7.12
CA MET A 195 6.52 22.71 -7.38
C MET A 195 6.37 23.90 -8.34
N HIS A 196 5.54 23.78 -9.38
CA HIS A 196 5.24 24.91 -10.28
C HIS A 196 4.51 26.03 -9.54
N SER A 197 3.53 25.69 -8.70
CA SER A 197 2.84 26.64 -7.83
C SER A 197 3.85 27.31 -6.87
N LEU A 198 4.73 26.54 -6.23
CA LEU A 198 5.80 27.09 -5.38
C LEU A 198 6.71 28.08 -6.13
N ILE A 199 7.10 27.78 -7.36
CA ILE A 199 7.94 28.66 -8.20
C ILE A 199 7.20 29.95 -8.59
N ASN A 200 5.91 29.84 -8.92
CA ASN A 200 5.14 30.97 -9.43
C ASN A 200 4.61 31.88 -8.32
N GLN A 201 4.15 31.29 -7.21
CA GLN A 201 3.21 31.86 -6.25
C GLN A 201 3.61 31.66 -4.78
N GLY A 202 4.68 30.90 -4.51
CA GLY A 202 5.08 30.54 -3.15
C GLY A 202 4.24 29.39 -2.57
N LEU A 203 4.19 29.28 -1.24
CA LEU A 203 3.46 28.23 -0.52
C LEU A 203 1.96 28.57 -0.38
N SER A 204 1.26 28.70 -1.51
CA SER A 204 -0.19 28.82 -1.57
C SER A 204 -0.82 27.46 -1.88
N ASN A 205 -2.14 27.31 -1.71
CA ASN A 205 -2.88 26.14 -2.17
C ASN A 205 -3.43 26.30 -3.61
N CYS A 206 -3.13 27.41 -4.27
CA CYS A 206 -3.58 27.68 -5.62
C CYS A 206 -2.80 26.83 -6.62
N ASP A 207 -3.42 26.47 -7.74
CA ASP A 207 -2.83 25.60 -8.78
C ASP A 207 -2.24 24.30 -8.20
N ASP A 208 -2.98 23.65 -7.29
CA ASP A 208 -2.56 22.45 -6.55
C ASP A 208 -1.26 22.63 -5.73
N GLY A 209 -1.03 23.85 -5.24
CA GLY A 209 0.14 24.22 -4.45
C GLY A 209 0.25 23.50 -3.10
N PHE A 210 1.48 23.43 -2.59
CA PHE A 210 1.81 22.75 -1.33
C PHE A 210 1.42 23.52 -0.06
N GLY A 211 0.82 24.70 -0.20
CA GLY A 211 0.55 25.62 0.89
C GLY A 211 -0.83 25.48 1.53
N VAL A 212 -1.17 26.50 2.32
CA VAL A 212 -2.51 26.69 2.87
C VAL A 212 -3.31 27.68 2.03
N TYR A 213 -4.62 27.76 2.28
CA TYR A 213 -5.46 28.75 1.61
C TYR A 213 -4.99 30.18 1.88
N VAL A 214 -4.67 30.90 0.80
CA VAL A 214 -4.35 32.34 0.81
C VAL A 214 -5.14 33.01 -0.32
N GLY A 215 -6.01 33.97 0.03
CA GLY A 215 -7.03 34.49 -0.89
C GLY A 215 -6.52 35.23 -2.13
N ASP A 216 -5.26 35.68 -2.15
CA ASP A 216 -4.60 36.32 -3.30
C ASP A 216 -3.59 35.40 -3.99
N CYS A 217 -3.50 34.13 -3.56
CA CYS A 217 -2.52 33.15 -4.02
C CYS A 217 -1.04 33.57 -3.87
N SER A 218 -0.72 34.59 -3.07
CA SER A 218 0.67 34.99 -2.78
C SER A 218 1.07 34.54 -1.38
N ALA A 219 2.03 33.64 -1.29
CA ALA A 219 2.43 33.06 -0.01
C ALA A 219 3.94 32.85 0.09
N GLY A 220 4.66 33.95 0.31
CA GLY A 220 6.12 33.90 0.36
C GLY A 220 6.75 33.89 -1.01
N THR A 221 8.05 34.15 -1.06
CA THR A 221 8.81 34.25 -2.30
C THR A 221 10.18 33.62 -2.15
N THR A 222 10.76 33.22 -3.28
CA THR A 222 12.18 32.88 -3.35
C THR A 222 12.98 34.17 -3.44
N THR A 223 13.97 34.35 -2.56
CA THR A 223 14.75 35.60 -2.47
C THR A 223 16.15 35.50 -3.09
N PHE A 224 16.51 34.30 -3.57
CA PHE A 224 17.77 34.08 -4.26
C PHE A 224 17.88 34.95 -5.51
N ALA A 225 19.02 35.63 -5.68
CA ALA A 225 19.21 36.62 -6.72
C ALA A 225 19.25 36.00 -8.13
N GLU A 226 18.19 36.26 -8.92
CA GLU A 226 18.09 35.82 -10.31
C GLU A 226 19.22 36.39 -11.18
N LYS A 227 19.73 35.57 -12.11
CA LYS A 227 20.72 35.97 -13.11
C LYS A 227 20.05 36.21 -14.45
N SER A 228 20.36 37.34 -15.08
CA SER A 228 19.83 37.70 -16.40
C SER A 228 20.58 37.05 -17.56
N ASP A 229 21.89 36.78 -17.38
CA ASP A 229 22.65 35.98 -18.35
C ASP A 229 22.29 34.50 -18.22
N MET A 230 21.91 33.89 -19.35
CA MET A 230 21.50 32.48 -19.37
C MET A 230 22.66 31.53 -18.99
N GLY A 231 23.90 31.84 -19.37
CA GLY A 231 25.05 31.00 -19.03
C GLY A 231 25.30 30.97 -17.53
N GLU A 232 25.32 32.14 -16.89
CA GLU A 232 25.46 32.30 -15.45
C GLU A 232 24.26 31.70 -14.70
N ALA A 233 23.04 31.95 -15.16
CA ALA A 233 21.83 31.43 -14.55
C ALA A 233 21.84 29.89 -14.49
N LEU A 234 22.18 29.26 -15.63
CA LEU A 234 22.19 27.81 -15.72
C LEU A 234 23.32 27.19 -14.93
N ALA A 235 24.50 27.82 -14.87
CA ALA A 235 25.60 27.32 -14.04
C ALA A 235 25.24 27.33 -12.54
N GLU A 236 24.58 28.39 -12.09
CA GLU A 236 24.15 28.54 -10.69
C GLU A 236 23.04 27.54 -10.35
N LEU A 237 22.00 27.44 -11.19
CA LEU A 237 20.90 26.49 -10.99
C LEU A 237 21.36 25.04 -11.07
N ASP A 238 22.29 24.72 -11.96
CA ASP A 238 22.89 23.38 -12.06
C ASP A 238 23.59 22.99 -10.76
N LEU A 239 24.43 23.87 -10.21
CA LEU A 239 25.11 23.65 -8.94
C LEU A 239 24.12 23.48 -7.80
N LEU A 240 23.17 24.40 -7.66
CA LEU A 240 22.26 24.48 -6.51
C LEU A 240 21.15 23.43 -6.52
N LEU A 241 20.66 23.01 -7.68
CA LEU A 241 19.51 22.11 -7.79
C LEU A 241 19.91 20.68 -8.20
N THR A 242 21.03 20.50 -8.89
CA THR A 242 21.43 19.17 -9.39
C THR A 242 22.82 18.71 -8.93
N GLY A 243 23.58 19.58 -8.27
CA GLY A 243 24.94 19.30 -7.83
C GLY A 243 25.95 19.32 -8.98
N GLY A 244 25.69 20.07 -10.05
CA GLY A 244 26.58 20.16 -11.21
C GLY A 244 26.42 19.01 -12.21
N ARG A 245 25.23 18.38 -12.27
CA ARG A 245 24.96 17.19 -13.08
C ARG A 245 24.05 17.45 -14.28
N LEU A 246 23.65 18.70 -14.51
CA LEU A 246 22.78 19.13 -15.61
C LEU A 246 23.52 19.13 -16.97
N GLU A 247 23.99 17.96 -17.37
CA GLU A 247 24.65 17.73 -18.66
C GLU A 247 23.62 17.28 -19.71
N ALA A 248 22.90 16.19 -19.44
CA ALA A 248 21.97 15.57 -20.38
C ALA A 248 20.79 16.48 -20.73
N ASN A 249 20.23 17.17 -19.74
CA ASN A 249 19.06 18.04 -19.94
C ASN A 249 19.39 19.53 -20.10
N LYS A 250 20.66 19.91 -20.25
CA LYS A 250 21.05 21.32 -20.39
C LYS A 250 20.31 22.06 -21.51
N GLY A 251 20.15 21.39 -22.67
CA GLY A 251 19.43 21.95 -23.81
C GLY A 251 17.94 22.18 -23.52
N ASN A 252 17.31 21.29 -22.76
CA ASN A 252 15.92 21.43 -22.32
C ASN A 252 15.74 22.61 -21.38
N VAL A 253 16.66 22.78 -20.42
CA VAL A 253 16.62 23.91 -19.49
C VAL A 253 16.92 25.24 -20.19
N GLN A 254 17.82 25.26 -21.17
CA GLN A 254 18.02 26.42 -22.05
C GLN A 254 16.76 26.77 -22.84
N ALA A 255 16.00 25.78 -23.33
CA ALA A 255 14.75 26.00 -24.03
C ALA A 255 13.67 26.57 -23.10
N GLY A 256 13.60 26.09 -21.85
CA GLY A 256 12.74 26.66 -20.81
C GLY A 256 13.12 28.11 -20.49
N PHE A 257 14.40 28.38 -20.25
CA PHE A 257 14.88 29.74 -19.95
C PHE A 257 14.51 30.76 -21.05
N LYS A 258 14.50 30.34 -22.32
CA LYS A 258 14.11 31.23 -23.43
C LYS A 258 12.61 31.56 -23.44
N ARG A 259 11.76 30.84 -22.70
CA ARG A 259 10.32 31.08 -22.61
C ARG A 259 9.99 32.09 -21.51
N ASP A 260 10.46 31.85 -20.29
CA ASP A 260 10.16 32.71 -19.13
C ASP A 260 11.35 32.81 -18.15
N GLY A 261 12.57 32.87 -18.69
CA GLY A 261 13.79 33.13 -17.94
C GLY A 261 14.02 32.14 -16.79
N TRP A 262 14.32 32.70 -15.62
CA TRP A 262 14.71 31.94 -14.42
C TRP A 262 13.65 30.94 -13.97
N LYS A 263 12.38 31.34 -13.94
CA LYS A 263 11.27 30.50 -13.45
C LYS A 263 11.08 29.25 -14.29
N ASP A 264 11.09 29.39 -15.61
CA ASP A 264 10.93 28.24 -16.49
C ASP A 264 12.17 27.33 -16.49
N ALA A 265 13.38 27.87 -16.30
CA ALA A 265 14.54 27.03 -16.08
C ALA A 265 14.38 26.15 -14.83
N GLN A 266 13.88 26.72 -13.72
CA GLN A 266 13.56 25.95 -12.50
C GLN A 266 12.48 24.90 -12.76
N LYS A 267 11.37 25.26 -13.42
CA LYS A 267 10.26 24.35 -13.76
C LYS A 267 10.75 23.18 -14.62
N VAL A 268 11.66 23.42 -15.56
CA VAL A 268 12.24 22.34 -16.36
C VAL A 268 13.16 21.47 -15.51
N ILE A 269 14.04 22.05 -14.69
CA ILE A 269 14.98 21.30 -13.84
C ILE A 269 14.25 20.32 -12.92
N ILE A 270 13.14 20.72 -12.28
CA ILE A 270 12.41 19.84 -11.35
C ILE A 270 11.80 18.58 -12.02
N LEU A 271 11.72 18.56 -13.35
CA LEU A 271 11.23 17.42 -14.15
C LEU A 271 12.36 16.53 -14.67
N THR A 272 13.62 16.91 -14.45
CA THR A 272 14.78 16.16 -14.96
C THR A 272 15.21 15.04 -14.00
N PRO A 273 15.76 13.91 -14.51
CA PRO A 273 16.42 12.90 -13.68
C PRO A 273 17.51 13.47 -12.77
N GLU A 274 18.20 14.51 -13.20
CA GLU A 274 19.25 15.23 -12.47
C GLU A 274 18.75 15.84 -11.16
N PHE A 275 17.52 16.32 -11.14
CA PHE A 275 16.91 16.81 -9.91
C PHE A 275 16.28 15.68 -9.10
N ASN A 276 15.78 14.63 -9.75
CA ASN A 276 14.93 13.63 -9.09
C ASN A 276 15.66 12.38 -8.61
N THR A 277 16.86 12.11 -9.08
CA THR A 277 17.61 10.88 -8.74
C THR A 277 19.05 11.19 -8.39
N LEU A 278 19.73 10.27 -7.71
CA LEU A 278 21.17 10.34 -7.45
C LEU A 278 22.00 9.46 -8.41
N GLY A 279 21.38 8.88 -9.43
CA GLY A 279 22.07 8.10 -10.46
C GLY A 279 22.67 8.97 -11.57
N SER A 280 23.50 8.39 -12.43
CA SER A 280 24.05 9.09 -13.59
C SER A 280 22.95 9.37 -14.63
N PRO A 281 22.67 10.64 -15.00
CA PRO A 281 21.56 11.02 -15.88
C PRO A 281 21.89 10.83 -17.36
N LEU A 282 23.04 10.26 -17.71
CA LEU A 282 23.50 10.22 -19.10
C LEU A 282 22.55 9.39 -19.99
N PRO A 283 22.19 9.91 -21.17
CA PRO A 283 21.30 9.22 -22.08
C PRO A 283 22.01 8.05 -22.76
N ASP A 284 21.27 6.98 -23.04
CA ASP A 284 21.75 5.82 -23.81
C ASP A 284 20.83 5.46 -24.99
N GLY A 285 19.80 6.26 -25.24
CA GLY A 285 18.85 6.05 -26.33
C GLY A 285 17.60 6.93 -26.24
N VAL A 286 16.65 6.62 -27.12
CA VAL A 286 15.31 7.23 -27.15
C VAL A 286 14.30 6.21 -26.65
N ARG A 287 13.39 6.63 -25.79
CA ARG A 287 12.28 5.82 -25.28
C ARG A 287 11.26 5.59 -26.39
N PRO A 288 10.87 4.33 -26.67
CA PRO A 288 9.78 4.07 -27.59
C PRO A 288 8.48 4.68 -27.05
N PRO A 289 7.60 5.21 -27.92
CA PRO A 289 6.30 5.70 -27.48
C PRO A 289 5.52 4.55 -26.82
N SER A 290 4.80 4.84 -25.75
CA SER A 290 3.88 3.88 -25.15
C SER A 290 2.86 3.45 -26.21
N PRO A 291 2.62 2.15 -26.42
CA PRO A 291 1.62 1.69 -27.38
C PRO A 291 0.25 2.23 -26.95
N PRO A 292 -0.57 2.74 -27.89
CA PRO A 292 -1.93 3.12 -27.57
C PRO A 292 -2.70 1.87 -27.08
N PRO A 293 -3.64 2.02 -26.13
CA PRO A 293 -4.50 0.91 -25.74
C PRO A 293 -5.20 0.35 -26.97
N THR A 294 -5.25 -0.98 -27.07
CA THR A 294 -5.83 -1.66 -28.23
C THR A 294 -7.35 -1.62 -28.09
N LEU A 295 -8.00 -0.83 -28.95
CA LEU A 295 -9.44 -0.59 -28.92
C LEU A 295 -10.19 -1.74 -29.61
N GLY A 296 -10.88 -2.57 -28.83
CA GLY A 296 -11.73 -3.69 -29.29
C GLY A 296 -13.23 -3.37 -29.23
N ALA A 297 -14.05 -4.14 -29.93
CA ALA A 297 -15.52 -4.06 -29.81
C ALA A 297 -15.99 -4.72 -28.52
N THR A 298 -16.94 -4.09 -27.81
CA THR A 298 -17.41 -4.55 -26.49
C THR A 298 -18.38 -5.73 -26.60
N SER A 299 -18.13 -6.80 -25.84
CA SER A 299 -18.95 -8.02 -25.78
C SER A 299 -19.86 -8.07 -24.55
N SER A 300 -19.38 -7.62 -23.38
CA SER A 300 -20.11 -7.46 -22.11
C SER A 300 -19.20 -6.84 -21.04
N TYR A 301 -19.73 -6.08 -20.09
CA TYR A 301 -18.96 -5.50 -18.99
C TYR A 301 -19.08 -6.32 -17.71
N LYS A 302 -17.98 -6.51 -16.97
CA LYS A 302 -17.95 -6.98 -15.58
C LYS A 302 -16.86 -6.28 -14.78
N ALA A 303 -17.06 -6.13 -13.48
CA ALA A 303 -16.03 -5.64 -12.59
C ALA A 303 -15.96 -6.39 -11.25
N VAL A 304 -14.75 -6.46 -10.70
CA VAL A 304 -14.51 -6.86 -9.30
C VAL A 304 -13.96 -5.66 -8.54
N VAL A 305 -14.53 -5.39 -7.38
CA VAL A 305 -14.00 -4.45 -6.38
C VAL A 305 -13.49 -5.26 -5.20
N MET A 306 -12.18 -5.26 -4.99
CA MET A 306 -11.56 -5.84 -3.80
C MET A 306 -11.39 -4.77 -2.74
N LEU A 307 -12.11 -4.90 -1.62
CA LEU A 307 -12.03 -4.02 -0.46
C LEU A 307 -11.10 -4.60 0.61
N MET A 308 -9.93 -4.01 0.78
CA MET A 308 -8.98 -4.39 1.82
C MET A 308 -9.23 -3.61 3.12
N LEU A 309 -9.63 -4.32 4.17
CA LEU A 309 -9.83 -3.80 5.52
C LEU A 309 -8.52 -3.96 6.33
N LYS A 310 -7.58 -3.04 6.13
CA LYS A 310 -6.20 -3.13 6.66
C LYS A 310 -6.11 -2.99 8.18
N GLY A 311 -5.46 -3.95 8.82
CA GLY A 311 -5.20 -3.98 10.26
C GLY A 311 -5.77 -5.20 11.00
N GLY A 312 -6.37 -6.14 10.28
CA GLY A 312 -7.00 -7.32 10.86
C GLY A 312 -8.39 -7.03 11.39
N MET A 313 -9.39 -7.04 10.51
CA MET A 313 -10.77 -6.75 10.90
C MET A 313 -11.31 -7.82 11.86
N ASP A 314 -11.91 -7.39 12.98
CA ASP A 314 -12.52 -8.30 13.97
C ASP A 314 -13.86 -8.83 13.47
N SER A 315 -13.79 -9.76 12.52
CA SER A 315 -14.95 -10.29 11.81
C SER A 315 -15.93 -11.07 12.70
N PHE A 316 -15.49 -11.53 13.87
CA PHE A 316 -16.36 -12.15 14.87
C PHE A 316 -17.21 -11.13 15.64
N GLN A 317 -17.02 -9.83 15.44
CA GLN A 317 -17.97 -8.79 15.84
C GLN A 317 -18.91 -8.36 14.70
N MET A 318 -18.56 -8.69 13.45
CA MET A 318 -19.37 -8.37 12.28
C MET A 318 -20.56 -9.33 12.15
N LEU A 319 -20.30 -10.63 12.32
CA LEU A 319 -21.29 -11.71 12.23
C LEU A 319 -21.16 -12.64 13.44
N VAL A 320 -22.25 -12.79 14.21
CA VAL A 320 -22.27 -13.54 15.47
C VAL A 320 -23.34 -14.63 15.41
N PRO A 321 -23.06 -15.90 15.77
CA PRO A 321 -24.09 -16.93 15.88
C PRO A 321 -25.05 -16.61 17.02
N LEU A 322 -26.35 -16.87 16.86
CA LEU A 322 -27.36 -16.58 17.86
C LEU A 322 -28.18 -17.82 18.22
N ASN A 323 -28.70 -17.83 19.45
CA ASN A 323 -29.72 -18.79 19.92
C ASN A 323 -29.35 -20.27 19.70
N CYS A 324 -28.06 -20.59 19.83
CA CYS A 324 -27.49 -21.93 19.60
C CYS A 324 -26.23 -22.15 20.46
N PRO A 325 -25.69 -23.39 20.55
CA PRO A 325 -24.47 -23.66 21.33
C PRO A 325 -23.24 -22.83 20.92
N LEU A 326 -23.09 -22.46 19.64
CA LEU A 326 -21.99 -21.59 19.21
C LEU A 326 -22.07 -20.18 19.80
N TYR A 327 -23.28 -19.70 20.13
CA TYR A 327 -23.44 -18.43 20.84
C TYR A 327 -22.94 -18.51 22.29
N ASP A 328 -23.12 -19.67 22.95
CA ASP A 328 -22.57 -19.89 24.29
C ASP A 328 -21.03 -19.90 24.26
N GLU A 329 -20.43 -20.55 23.23
CA GLU A 329 -18.98 -20.50 22.99
C GLU A 329 -18.51 -19.05 22.75
N TYR A 330 -19.21 -18.30 21.88
CA TYR A 330 -18.94 -16.88 21.63
C TYR A 330 -18.96 -16.06 22.92
N ARG A 331 -20.03 -16.14 23.72
CA ARG A 331 -20.15 -15.42 25.00
C ARG A 331 -19.04 -15.81 25.97
N GLY A 332 -18.68 -17.08 26.03
CA GLY A 332 -17.62 -17.61 26.88
C GLY A 332 -16.24 -17.05 26.52
N VAL A 333 -15.89 -17.02 25.24
CA VAL A 333 -14.55 -16.60 24.78
C VAL A 333 -14.41 -15.07 24.68
N ARG A 334 -15.46 -14.38 24.22
CA ARG A 334 -15.46 -12.91 24.00
C ARG A 334 -15.66 -12.12 25.29
N LYS A 335 -16.28 -12.71 26.31
CA LYS A 335 -16.41 -12.12 27.66
C LYS A 335 -16.95 -10.68 27.61
N SER A 336 -16.14 -9.70 27.99
CA SER A 336 -16.54 -8.30 28.13
C SER A 336 -16.83 -7.57 26.82
N ILE A 337 -16.42 -8.12 25.68
CA ILE A 337 -16.64 -7.51 24.36
C ILE A 337 -17.70 -8.27 23.54
N ALA A 338 -18.45 -9.17 24.18
CA ALA A 338 -19.46 -9.98 23.50
C ALA A 338 -20.78 -9.19 23.36
N PHE A 339 -21.39 -9.21 22.18
CA PHE A 339 -22.72 -8.65 21.94
C PHE A 339 -23.85 -9.54 22.47
N LEU A 340 -25.01 -8.93 22.69
CA LEU A 340 -26.29 -9.58 22.99
C LEU A 340 -27.18 -9.63 21.73
N PRO A 341 -28.10 -10.61 21.61
CA PRO A 341 -28.91 -10.79 20.40
C PRO A 341 -29.82 -9.59 20.09
N GLU A 342 -30.30 -8.88 21.11
CA GLU A 342 -31.13 -7.68 20.99
C GLU A 342 -30.37 -6.43 20.49
N GLU A 343 -29.03 -6.46 20.51
CA GLU A 343 -28.18 -5.37 20.04
C GLU A 343 -27.86 -5.47 18.55
N MET A 344 -28.24 -6.56 17.88
CA MET A 344 -27.80 -6.90 16.54
C MET A 344 -28.95 -7.03 15.54
N HIS A 345 -28.63 -6.85 14.25
CA HIS A 345 -29.55 -7.10 13.15
C HIS A 345 -29.66 -8.60 12.89
N GLN A 346 -30.77 -9.22 13.29
CA GLN A 346 -30.95 -10.67 13.20
C GLN A 346 -31.24 -11.14 11.77
N ILE A 347 -30.49 -12.14 11.31
CA ILE A 347 -30.64 -12.83 10.02
C ILE A 347 -30.78 -14.34 10.22
N SER A 348 -31.29 -15.03 9.21
CA SER A 348 -31.33 -16.49 9.15
C SER A 348 -30.43 -17.02 8.04
N SER A 349 -29.83 -18.18 8.23
CA SER A 349 -29.12 -18.91 7.18
C SER A 349 -29.48 -20.39 7.26
N ALA A 350 -29.68 -21.01 6.09
CA ALA A 350 -29.89 -22.44 5.99
C ALA A 350 -28.54 -23.19 6.10
N GLU A 351 -28.59 -24.49 6.39
CA GLU A 351 -27.43 -25.39 6.32
C GLU A 351 -26.25 -25.06 7.27
N GLN A 352 -26.48 -24.21 8.27
CA GLN A 352 -25.53 -23.92 9.35
C GLN A 352 -25.90 -24.66 10.65
N ALA A 353 -24.92 -24.80 11.55
CA ALA A 353 -25.15 -25.37 12.89
C ALA A 353 -26.08 -24.49 13.75
N CYS A 354 -26.13 -23.20 13.46
CA CYS A 354 -27.07 -22.23 14.02
C CYS A 354 -27.98 -21.74 12.90
N SER A 355 -29.28 -21.63 13.16
CA SER A 355 -30.24 -21.10 12.19
C SER A 355 -30.32 -19.58 12.18
N GLU A 356 -29.82 -18.93 13.23
CA GLU A 356 -29.90 -17.50 13.45
C GLU A 356 -28.52 -16.90 13.71
N PHE A 357 -28.29 -15.72 13.14
CA PHE A 357 -27.07 -14.95 13.31
C PHE A 357 -27.41 -13.46 13.48
N GLY A 358 -26.50 -12.69 14.08
CA GLY A 358 -26.60 -11.25 14.24
C GLY A 358 -25.52 -10.55 13.43
N ILE A 359 -25.93 -9.58 12.61
CA ILE A 359 -25.03 -8.61 11.99
C ILE A 359 -24.87 -7.42 12.96
N HIS A 360 -23.66 -6.90 13.10
CA HIS A 360 -23.36 -5.75 13.95
C HIS A 360 -24.34 -4.57 13.74
N PRO A 361 -24.81 -3.87 14.79
CA PRO A 361 -25.83 -2.81 14.69
C PRO A 361 -25.47 -1.66 13.75
N LYS A 362 -24.17 -1.38 13.62
CA LYS A 362 -23.62 -0.34 12.73
C LYS A 362 -23.46 -0.76 11.27
N LEU A 363 -23.98 -1.93 10.88
CA LEU A 363 -23.96 -2.43 9.50
C LEU A 363 -25.39 -2.64 8.93
N PRO A 364 -26.31 -1.65 9.02
CA PRO A 364 -27.66 -1.81 8.48
C PRO A 364 -27.65 -2.10 6.97
N ALA A 365 -26.70 -1.56 6.21
CA ALA A 365 -26.60 -1.84 4.78
C ALA A 365 -26.31 -3.32 4.48
N LEU A 366 -25.46 -3.98 5.28
CA LEU A 366 -25.18 -5.41 5.08
C LEU A 366 -26.43 -6.24 5.39
N LYS A 367 -27.23 -5.84 6.39
CA LYS A 367 -28.51 -6.48 6.70
C LYS A 367 -29.48 -6.39 5.52
N GLU A 368 -29.67 -5.18 4.98
CA GLU A 368 -30.56 -4.96 3.83
C GLU A 368 -30.11 -5.77 2.62
N LEU A 369 -28.80 -5.76 2.30
CA LEU A 369 -28.26 -6.50 1.15
C LEU A 369 -28.34 -8.02 1.33
N TYR A 370 -28.22 -8.52 2.57
CA TYR A 370 -28.41 -9.94 2.89
C TYR A 370 -29.86 -10.35 2.68
N ASP A 371 -30.82 -9.57 3.19
CA ASP A 371 -32.26 -9.84 3.02
C ASP A 371 -32.68 -9.79 1.54
N GLU A 372 -32.07 -8.92 0.75
CA GLU A 372 -32.27 -8.83 -0.71
C GLU A 372 -31.66 -10.03 -1.48
N GLY A 373 -30.87 -10.88 -0.82
CA GLY A 373 -30.16 -12.00 -1.46
C GLY A 373 -28.99 -11.54 -2.34
N SER A 374 -28.41 -10.37 -2.05
CA SER A 374 -27.29 -9.76 -2.79
C SER A 374 -26.01 -9.63 -1.98
N LEU A 375 -25.98 -10.16 -0.75
CA LEU A 375 -24.80 -10.31 0.09
C LEU A 375 -24.69 -11.74 0.62
N ALA A 376 -23.48 -12.27 0.68
CA ALA A 376 -23.16 -13.53 1.35
C ALA A 376 -21.93 -13.38 2.26
N PHE A 377 -21.90 -14.17 3.33
CA PHE A 377 -20.73 -14.30 4.19
C PHE A 377 -19.93 -15.55 3.81
N ILE A 378 -18.60 -15.43 3.78
CA ILE A 378 -17.67 -16.53 3.56
C ILE A 378 -16.89 -16.75 4.86
N THR A 379 -17.13 -17.86 5.54
CA THR A 379 -16.62 -18.10 6.90
C THR A 379 -15.40 -19.02 6.93
N ASP A 380 -14.62 -18.92 8.03
CA ASP A 380 -13.45 -19.76 8.31
C ASP A 380 -12.37 -19.70 7.22
N VAL A 381 -12.17 -18.49 6.68
CA VAL A 381 -11.20 -18.22 5.61
C VAL A 381 -9.99 -17.43 6.10
N GLY A 382 -8.84 -17.67 5.49
CA GLY A 382 -7.62 -16.91 5.73
C GLY A 382 -6.47 -17.35 4.82
N SER A 383 -5.34 -16.67 4.91
CA SER A 383 -4.13 -17.02 4.14
C SER A 383 -3.62 -18.40 4.55
N LEU A 384 -3.51 -19.34 3.61
CA LEU A 384 -3.00 -20.69 3.83
C LEU A 384 -2.06 -21.09 2.68
N VAL A 385 -1.04 -21.88 3.00
CA VAL A 385 -0.21 -22.57 2.00
C VAL A 385 -0.84 -23.90 1.62
N GLU A 386 -1.31 -24.62 2.64
CA GLU A 386 -1.98 -25.91 2.57
C GLU A 386 -2.99 -26.05 3.73
N PRO A 387 -3.87 -27.06 3.72
CA PRO A 387 -4.73 -27.35 4.88
C PRO A 387 -3.89 -27.68 6.12
N LEU A 388 -4.19 -27.02 7.25
CA LEU A 388 -3.42 -27.15 8.49
C LEU A 388 -4.29 -27.63 9.67
N THR A 389 -3.64 -28.29 10.63
CA THR A 389 -4.19 -28.64 11.94
C THR A 389 -3.22 -28.17 13.03
N PRO A 390 -3.65 -28.02 14.31
CA PRO A 390 -2.73 -27.59 15.37
C PRO A 390 -1.51 -28.50 15.53
N ASP A 391 -1.69 -29.82 15.36
CA ASP A 391 -0.58 -30.78 15.46
C ASP A 391 0.47 -30.57 14.35
N MET A 392 0.04 -30.16 13.15
CA MET A 392 0.94 -29.87 12.03
C MET A 392 1.77 -28.59 12.25
N ILE A 393 1.24 -27.62 12.99
CA ILE A 393 1.90 -26.34 13.28
C ILE A 393 2.90 -26.47 14.44
N GLY A 394 2.67 -27.42 15.35
CA GLY A 394 3.50 -27.64 16.54
C GLY A 394 3.15 -26.72 17.71
N LYS A 395 3.66 -27.03 18.92
CA LYS A 395 3.35 -26.27 20.14
C LYS A 395 4.02 -24.90 20.15
N GLY A 396 3.22 -23.87 19.84
CA GLY A 396 3.66 -22.48 19.71
C GLY A 396 4.19 -22.25 18.31
N PHE A 397 3.61 -21.28 17.59
CA PHE A 397 3.83 -20.89 16.19
C PHE A 397 5.29 -20.80 15.67
N HIS A 398 6.30 -20.99 16.53
CA HIS A 398 7.74 -20.97 16.22
C HIS A 398 8.45 -22.29 16.54
N ALA A 399 7.74 -23.35 16.92
CA ALA A 399 8.35 -24.64 17.21
C ALA A 399 8.88 -25.28 15.92
N LYS A 400 10.20 -25.26 15.76
CA LYS A 400 10.90 -26.12 14.79
C LYS A 400 10.43 -27.57 14.99
N GLY A 401 9.81 -28.17 13.97
CA GLY A 401 9.42 -29.59 13.98
C GLY A 401 7.96 -29.91 13.62
N GLY A 402 7.11 -28.91 13.33
CA GLY A 402 5.82 -29.14 12.66
C GLY A 402 6.00 -29.74 11.27
N SER A 403 5.04 -30.55 10.81
CA SER A 403 5.09 -31.19 9.48
C SER A 403 4.47 -30.35 8.37
N GLY A 404 3.64 -29.35 8.71
CA GLY A 404 2.94 -28.51 7.75
C GLY A 404 3.64 -27.18 7.47
N GLU A 405 3.45 -26.63 6.28
CA GLU A 405 3.97 -25.34 5.86
C GLU A 405 3.02 -24.20 6.26
N THR A 406 3.52 -23.26 7.07
CA THR A 406 2.77 -22.06 7.48
C THR A 406 3.22 -20.84 6.69
N CYS A 407 2.36 -19.82 6.62
CA CYS A 407 2.76 -18.53 6.07
C CYS A 407 4.00 -17.94 6.79
N GLN A 408 4.89 -17.30 6.03
CA GLN A 408 5.97 -16.50 6.58
C GLN A 408 5.38 -15.26 7.28
N GLY A 409 5.94 -14.90 8.44
CA GLY A 409 5.50 -13.71 9.17
C GLY A 409 4.03 -13.73 9.59
N LEU A 410 3.48 -14.89 9.97
CA LEU A 410 2.14 -14.96 10.58
C LEU A 410 1.98 -13.88 11.67
N PHE A 411 0.84 -13.20 11.65
CA PHE A 411 0.51 -12.08 12.55
C PHE A 411 1.34 -10.80 12.34
N SER A 412 2.16 -10.72 11.31
CA SER A 412 2.82 -9.47 10.92
C SER A 412 2.01 -8.74 9.86
N HIS A 413 1.65 -7.48 10.09
CA HIS A 413 0.79 -6.72 9.17
C HIS A 413 1.36 -6.65 7.75
N ASN A 414 2.64 -6.31 7.59
CA ASN A 414 3.27 -6.20 6.26
C ASN A 414 3.25 -7.54 5.51
N ASP A 415 3.59 -8.64 6.18
CA ASP A 415 3.65 -9.97 5.57
C ASP A 415 2.27 -10.50 5.23
N GLN A 416 1.30 -10.27 6.11
CA GLN A 416 -0.05 -10.81 5.95
C GLN A 416 -0.94 -9.94 5.05
N GLN A 417 -0.70 -8.63 4.97
CA GLN A 417 -1.24 -7.78 3.89
C GLN A 417 -0.72 -8.25 2.54
N ARG A 418 0.59 -8.45 2.40
CA ARG A 418 1.18 -9.01 1.18
C ARG A 418 0.57 -10.38 0.86
N ALA A 419 0.43 -11.26 1.84
CA ALA A 419 -0.18 -12.57 1.66
C ALA A 419 -1.62 -12.48 1.15
N ALA A 420 -2.44 -11.62 1.72
CA ALA A 420 -3.83 -11.42 1.29
C ALA A 420 -3.93 -10.81 -0.11
N GLU A 421 -3.00 -9.92 -0.48
CA GLU A 421 -2.96 -9.27 -1.79
C GLU A 421 -2.38 -10.16 -2.90
N THR A 422 -1.46 -11.06 -2.57
CA THR A 422 -0.74 -11.92 -3.53
C THR A 422 -1.25 -13.37 -3.57
N LEU A 423 -1.95 -13.82 -2.52
CA LEU A 423 -2.32 -15.22 -2.29
C LEU A 423 -1.11 -16.18 -2.27
N THR A 424 0.06 -15.70 -1.85
CA THR A 424 1.30 -16.49 -1.76
C THR A 424 2.02 -16.21 -0.46
N CYS A 425 1.47 -16.74 0.64
CA CYS A 425 1.93 -16.41 1.99
C CYS A 425 3.20 -17.13 2.45
N GLN A 426 3.66 -18.17 1.73
CA GLN A 426 4.89 -18.91 1.99
C GLN A 426 6.16 -18.12 1.63
N TYR A 427 6.04 -17.06 0.84
CA TYR A 427 7.18 -16.27 0.39
C TYR A 427 7.28 -14.94 1.14
N ALA A 428 8.51 -14.62 1.54
CA ALA A 428 8.85 -13.36 2.19
C ALA A 428 9.17 -12.23 1.18
N THR A 429 9.27 -12.54 -0.13
CA THR A 429 9.76 -11.61 -1.14
C THR A 429 8.63 -10.90 -1.89
N ALA A 430 8.90 -9.67 -2.35
CA ALA A 430 8.01 -8.86 -3.18
C ALA A 430 7.99 -9.31 -4.66
N GLU A 431 8.42 -10.53 -4.96
CA GLU A 431 8.57 -11.00 -6.35
C GLU A 431 7.23 -11.41 -6.99
N PHE A 432 6.20 -11.69 -6.18
CA PHE A 432 4.90 -12.12 -6.67
C PHE A 432 3.97 -10.92 -6.94
N LYS A 433 3.45 -10.89 -8.17
CA LYS A 433 2.38 -9.98 -8.59
C LYS A 433 1.10 -10.18 -7.78
N GLY A 434 0.24 -9.17 -7.72
CA GLY A 434 -1.03 -9.26 -7.00
C GLY A 434 -2.00 -10.26 -7.62
N ALA A 435 -2.87 -10.85 -6.79
CA ALA A 435 -3.85 -11.81 -7.26
C ALA A 435 -4.83 -11.19 -8.27
N GLY A 436 -5.30 -9.96 -8.03
CA GLY A 436 -6.17 -9.24 -8.97
C GLY A 436 -5.50 -9.00 -10.32
N GLY A 437 -4.24 -8.56 -10.31
CA GLY A 437 -3.45 -8.37 -11.53
C GLY A 437 -3.20 -9.65 -12.30
N ARG A 438 -2.85 -10.77 -11.63
CA ARG A 438 -2.71 -12.08 -12.30
C ARG A 438 -4.03 -12.59 -12.87
N ILE A 439 -5.17 -12.34 -12.21
CA ILE A 439 -6.48 -12.63 -12.77
C ILE A 439 -6.73 -11.77 -14.01
N ALA A 440 -6.40 -10.47 -13.95
CA ALA A 440 -6.55 -9.55 -15.07
C ALA A 440 -5.72 -9.98 -16.29
N ASP A 441 -4.46 -10.37 -16.09
CA ASP A 441 -3.60 -10.94 -17.13
C ASP A 441 -4.24 -12.18 -17.77
N ALA A 442 -4.71 -13.12 -16.95
CA ALA A 442 -5.33 -14.36 -17.42
C ALA A 442 -6.60 -14.09 -18.24
N VAL A 443 -7.45 -13.16 -17.77
CA VAL A 443 -8.69 -12.75 -18.44
C VAL A 443 -8.39 -12.06 -19.78
N ALA A 444 -7.38 -11.19 -19.83
CA ALA A 444 -6.93 -10.54 -21.05
C ALA A 444 -6.28 -11.51 -22.05
N ALA A 445 -5.61 -12.56 -21.57
CA ALA A 445 -4.94 -13.57 -22.38
C ALA A 445 -5.86 -14.75 -22.79
N GLY A 446 -7.06 -14.85 -22.22
CA GLY A 446 -8.03 -15.91 -22.51
C GLY A 446 -8.55 -15.90 -23.95
N SER A 447 -9.37 -16.88 -24.33
CA SER A 447 -9.90 -17.05 -25.69
C SER A 447 -10.66 -15.83 -26.21
N GLU A 448 -11.39 -15.17 -25.31
CA GLU A 448 -12.20 -13.98 -25.60
C GLU A 448 -11.37 -12.69 -25.68
N LYS A 449 -10.17 -12.68 -25.09
CA LYS A 449 -9.23 -11.54 -25.07
C LYS A 449 -9.87 -10.22 -24.59
N PHE A 450 -10.54 -10.27 -23.45
CA PHE A 450 -11.31 -9.12 -22.94
C PHE A 450 -10.43 -7.88 -22.75
N ASN A 451 -10.94 -6.72 -23.14
CA ASN A 451 -10.29 -5.44 -22.81
C ASN A 451 -10.34 -5.21 -21.29
N THR A 452 -9.20 -5.40 -20.65
CA THR A 452 -9.09 -5.52 -19.19
C THR A 452 -8.25 -4.39 -18.63
N MET A 453 -8.75 -3.73 -17.58
CA MET A 453 -8.03 -2.70 -16.84
C MET A 453 -8.02 -3.01 -15.35
N SER A 454 -6.98 -2.55 -14.66
CA SER A 454 -6.83 -2.73 -13.22
C SER A 454 -6.42 -1.42 -12.54
N PHE A 455 -7.05 -1.10 -11.42
CA PHE A 455 -6.89 0.17 -10.72
C PHE A 455 -6.69 -0.02 -9.22
N SER A 456 -5.79 0.76 -8.63
CA SER A 456 -5.76 1.06 -7.19
C SER A 456 -6.35 2.44 -6.95
N LEU A 457 -7.37 2.52 -6.09
CA LEU A 457 -8.04 3.79 -5.79
C LEU A 457 -7.44 4.50 -4.56
N LYS A 458 -6.39 3.92 -3.96
CA LYS A 458 -5.61 4.54 -2.89
C LYS A 458 -4.16 4.08 -2.93
N GLY A 459 -3.29 4.95 -3.45
CA GLY A 459 -1.83 4.74 -3.46
C GLY A 459 -1.41 3.48 -4.23
N SER A 460 -0.12 3.14 -4.14
CA SER A 460 0.37 1.88 -4.70
C SER A 460 -0.11 0.71 -3.85
N ALA A 461 -0.73 -0.28 -4.50
CA ALA A 461 -1.15 -1.54 -3.90
C ALA A 461 -0.65 -2.71 -4.76
N THR A 462 -0.39 -3.86 -4.14
CA THR A 462 0.14 -5.04 -4.82
C THR A 462 -0.96 -5.75 -5.59
N TRP A 463 -2.14 -5.91 -4.98
CA TRP A 463 -3.26 -6.69 -5.53
C TRP A 463 -3.60 -6.40 -7.01
N PRO A 464 -3.70 -5.14 -7.50
CA PRO A 464 -4.07 -4.86 -8.89
C PRO A 464 -2.90 -5.01 -9.89
N GLN A 465 -1.67 -5.27 -9.45
CA GLN A 465 -0.50 -5.29 -10.34
C GLN A 465 -0.36 -6.63 -11.06
N GLY A 466 -0.54 -6.64 -12.39
CA GLY A 466 -0.25 -7.77 -13.27
C GLY A 466 1.15 -7.72 -13.89
N PHE A 467 1.44 -8.71 -14.74
CA PHE A 467 2.61 -8.74 -15.61
C PHE A 467 2.35 -7.99 -16.92
N ASP A 468 1.16 -8.19 -17.51
CA ASP A 468 0.77 -7.65 -18.81
C ASP A 468 -0.27 -6.53 -18.68
N VAL A 469 -1.21 -6.65 -17.74
CA VAL A 469 -2.18 -5.62 -17.35
C VAL A 469 -1.62 -4.84 -16.15
N PRO A 470 -1.12 -3.60 -16.34
CA PRO A 470 -0.58 -2.81 -15.25
C PRO A 470 -1.68 -2.35 -14.29
N GLY A 471 -1.34 -2.26 -13.00
CA GLY A 471 -2.21 -1.67 -11.99
C GLY A 471 -2.04 -0.15 -11.95
N GLU A 472 -3.05 0.59 -12.39
CA GLU A 472 -3.03 2.04 -12.46
C GLU A 472 -3.48 2.68 -11.15
N VAL A 473 -2.76 3.70 -10.67
CA VAL A 473 -3.10 4.37 -9.40
C VAL A 473 -3.91 5.63 -9.66
N LEU A 474 -5.05 5.75 -9.01
CA LEU A 474 -5.88 6.97 -9.02
C LEU A 474 -5.82 7.67 -7.68
N GLY A 475 -5.70 9.00 -7.72
CA GLY A 475 -5.69 9.86 -6.53
C GLY A 475 -7.10 10.05 -5.96
N GLN A 476 -7.19 10.53 -4.72
CA GLN A 476 -8.46 10.74 -4.01
C GLN A 476 -9.43 11.69 -4.73
N ASN A 477 -8.92 12.65 -5.51
CA ASN A 477 -9.71 13.66 -6.24
C ASN A 477 -9.72 13.43 -7.77
N SER A 478 -9.30 12.25 -8.24
CA SER A 478 -9.11 11.97 -9.68
C SER A 478 -10.39 11.69 -10.46
N GLY A 479 -11.58 11.98 -9.91
CA GLY A 479 -12.88 11.83 -10.57
C GLY A 479 -13.13 12.90 -11.64
N GLY A 480 -12.29 12.93 -12.68
CA GLY A 480 -12.39 13.81 -13.84
C GLY A 480 -12.11 15.27 -13.54
N GLY A 481 -10.85 15.72 -13.65
CA GLY A 481 -10.56 17.17 -13.61
C GLY A 481 -9.14 17.58 -13.22
N ASN A 482 -8.31 16.68 -12.69
CA ASN A 482 -6.90 17.02 -12.44
C ASN A 482 -6.09 16.80 -13.73
N SER A 483 -6.08 17.86 -14.53
CA SER A 483 -5.26 18.04 -15.72
C SER A 483 -3.83 17.52 -15.53
N ALA A 484 -3.26 16.97 -16.60
CA ALA A 484 -1.80 17.03 -16.76
C ALA A 484 -1.39 18.48 -16.45
N PHE A 485 -0.57 18.65 -15.41
CA PHE A 485 -0.26 19.92 -14.76
C PHE A 485 -0.45 21.18 -15.64
N PRO A 486 -1.07 22.28 -15.19
CA PRO A 486 -1.55 23.39 -16.05
C PRO A 486 -0.58 23.92 -17.12
N GLU A 487 0.74 23.83 -16.85
CA GLU A 487 1.83 24.26 -17.72
C GLU A 487 2.22 23.23 -18.81
N TYR A 488 1.68 22.01 -18.77
CA TYR A 488 2.06 20.91 -19.65
C TYR A 488 1.86 21.29 -21.12
N THR A 489 0.72 21.88 -21.48
CA THR A 489 0.46 22.33 -22.86
C THR A 489 1.52 23.32 -23.34
N ARG A 490 2.00 24.21 -22.46
CA ARG A 490 3.01 25.22 -22.81
C ARG A 490 4.42 24.63 -22.85
N LEU A 491 4.72 23.60 -22.06
CA LEU A 491 6.03 22.96 -21.96
C LEU A 491 6.10 21.60 -22.67
N GLN A 492 5.07 21.23 -23.43
CA GLN A 492 4.84 19.86 -23.92
C GLN A 492 6.03 19.29 -24.68
N ASP A 493 6.63 20.07 -25.57
CA ASP A 493 7.78 19.65 -26.37
C ASP A 493 9.02 19.38 -25.51
N ILE A 494 9.27 20.22 -24.50
CA ILE A 494 10.37 20.05 -23.54
C ILE A 494 10.13 18.82 -22.68
N VAL A 495 8.91 18.69 -22.15
CA VAL A 495 8.51 17.56 -21.29
C VAL A 495 8.61 16.24 -22.07
N ASN A 496 8.16 16.21 -23.32
CA ASN A 496 8.27 15.05 -24.21
C ASN A 496 9.73 14.71 -24.53
N ASN A 497 10.62 15.70 -24.64
CA ASN A 497 12.04 15.43 -24.85
C ASN A 497 12.70 14.81 -23.61
N ILE A 498 12.36 15.32 -22.41
CA ILE A 498 12.85 14.78 -21.13
C ILE A 498 12.36 13.34 -20.96
N THR A 499 11.04 13.12 -21.06
CA THR A 499 10.43 11.81 -20.82
C THR A 499 10.69 10.81 -21.95
N GLY A 500 10.91 11.31 -23.17
CA GLY A 500 11.30 10.53 -24.35
C GLY A 500 12.77 10.09 -24.35
N THR A 501 13.59 10.52 -23.39
CA THR A 501 14.99 10.09 -23.27
C THR A 501 15.09 8.78 -22.48
N ARG A 502 15.95 7.86 -22.94
CA ARG A 502 16.34 6.65 -22.21
C ARG A 502 17.68 6.87 -21.52
N HIS A 503 17.79 6.39 -20.28
CA HIS A 503 19.00 6.56 -19.46
C HIS A 503 19.69 5.24 -19.17
N GLY A 504 21.02 5.25 -19.14
CA GLY A 504 21.80 4.04 -18.82
C GLY A 504 21.74 3.65 -17.34
N ASN A 505 21.42 4.59 -16.44
CA ASN A 505 21.23 4.31 -15.02
C ASN A 505 19.78 3.90 -14.73
N VAL A 506 19.61 2.81 -13.97
CA VAL A 506 18.31 2.17 -13.72
C VAL A 506 17.32 3.07 -12.97
N TYR A 507 17.79 3.96 -12.09
CA TYR A 507 16.91 4.87 -11.34
C TYR A 507 16.46 6.05 -12.20
N CYS A 508 17.37 6.61 -13.00
CA CYS A 508 17.05 7.64 -13.97
C CYS A 508 16.04 7.13 -15.00
N GLU A 509 16.24 5.90 -15.46
CA GLU A 509 15.38 5.24 -16.43
C GLU A 509 13.99 4.94 -15.86
N GLU A 510 13.91 4.36 -14.66
CA GLU A 510 12.62 4.10 -14.01
C GLU A 510 11.87 5.40 -13.69
N TYR A 511 12.57 6.47 -13.28
CA TYR A 511 11.97 7.80 -13.09
C TYR A 511 11.37 8.34 -14.40
N GLY A 512 12.17 8.37 -15.48
CA GLY A 512 11.75 8.88 -16.78
C GLY A 512 10.57 8.09 -17.35
N LYS A 513 10.62 6.76 -17.26
CA LYS A 513 9.55 5.83 -17.65
C LYS A 513 8.25 6.13 -16.91
N ARG A 514 8.30 6.20 -15.58
CA ARG A 514 7.11 6.41 -14.73
C ARG A 514 6.50 7.78 -14.95
N LEU A 515 7.32 8.83 -15.12
CA LEU A 515 6.81 10.16 -15.42
C LEU A 515 6.15 10.20 -16.81
N ALA A 516 6.76 9.58 -17.82
CA ALA A 516 6.17 9.46 -19.16
C ALA A 516 4.80 8.77 -19.11
N GLN A 517 4.73 7.62 -18.44
CA GLN A 517 3.51 6.84 -18.25
C GLN A 517 2.45 7.63 -17.50
N ALA A 518 2.82 8.30 -16.40
CA ALA A 518 1.90 9.11 -15.61
C ALA A 518 1.24 10.21 -16.46
N ILE A 519 2.01 10.92 -17.29
CA ILE A 519 1.50 11.97 -18.17
C ILE A 519 0.58 11.37 -19.23
N SER A 520 1.01 10.35 -19.96
CA SER A 520 0.20 9.74 -21.03
C SER A 520 -1.10 9.13 -20.51
N PHE A 521 -1.03 8.41 -19.38
CA PHE A 521 -2.20 7.78 -18.78
C PHE A 521 -3.21 8.81 -18.28
N ASN A 522 -2.78 9.85 -17.57
CA ASN A 522 -3.70 10.86 -17.03
C ASN A 522 -4.39 11.66 -18.14
N ILE A 523 -3.67 12.09 -19.18
CA ILE A 523 -4.28 12.79 -20.33
C ILE A 523 -5.30 11.90 -21.03
N GLY A 524 -4.98 10.62 -21.21
CA GLY A 524 -5.88 9.65 -21.83
C GLY A 524 -7.14 9.44 -20.99
N LEU A 525 -6.97 9.19 -19.69
CA LEU A 525 -8.07 8.93 -18.78
C LEU A 525 -8.96 10.17 -18.58
N GLU A 526 -8.39 11.36 -18.43
CA GLU A 526 -9.14 12.60 -18.30
C GLU A 526 -10.11 12.80 -19.47
N LYS A 527 -9.62 12.61 -20.70
CA LYS A 527 -10.46 12.67 -21.90
C LYS A 527 -11.57 11.62 -21.89
N GLN A 528 -11.29 10.41 -21.39
CA GLN A 528 -12.28 9.34 -21.28
C GLN A 528 -13.31 9.58 -20.17
N LEU A 529 -12.96 10.39 -19.15
CA LEU A 529 -13.83 10.71 -18.02
C LEU A 529 -14.58 12.04 -18.18
N GLU A 530 -14.25 12.87 -19.17
CA GLU A 530 -14.80 14.23 -19.36
C GLU A 530 -16.33 14.27 -19.36
N ASN A 531 -16.98 13.22 -19.88
CA ASN A 531 -18.44 13.12 -19.98
C ASN A 531 -19.04 12.04 -19.05
N ALA A 532 -18.27 11.53 -18.08
CA ALA A 532 -18.74 10.50 -17.17
C ALA A 532 -19.63 11.10 -16.08
N GLU A 533 -20.93 10.81 -16.13
CA GLU A 533 -21.91 11.25 -15.14
C GLU A 533 -22.35 10.08 -14.25
N LEU A 534 -22.46 10.33 -12.94
CA LEU A 534 -23.08 9.42 -11.99
C LEU A 534 -24.61 9.53 -12.06
N ALA A 535 -25.31 8.42 -11.81
CA ALA A 535 -26.76 8.33 -11.93
C ALA A 535 -27.50 8.84 -10.67
N THR A 536 -26.81 8.93 -9.54
CA THR A 536 -27.31 9.49 -8.26
C THR A 536 -26.61 10.80 -7.92
N ASP A 537 -27.07 11.46 -6.85
CA ASP A 537 -26.44 12.67 -6.30
C ASP A 537 -25.19 12.36 -5.46
N TYR A 538 -24.44 11.30 -5.80
CA TYR A 538 -23.31 10.74 -5.06
C TYR A 538 -22.29 11.80 -4.60
N GLU A 539 -22.52 12.37 -3.42
CA GLU A 539 -21.80 13.53 -2.90
C GLU A 539 -20.99 13.14 -1.66
N VAL A 540 -19.68 13.36 -1.73
CA VAL A 540 -18.77 13.11 -0.61
C VAL A 540 -18.40 14.45 0.03
N LYS A 541 -18.93 14.72 1.22
CA LYS A 541 -18.65 15.95 1.98
C LYS A 541 -17.55 15.73 3.01
N GLY A 542 -16.55 16.63 3.02
CA GLY A 542 -15.44 16.56 3.96
C GLY A 542 -14.49 15.39 3.69
N TYR A 543 -13.63 15.07 4.67
CA TYR A 543 -12.63 14.02 4.52
C TYR A 543 -13.24 12.63 4.79
N GLN A 544 -13.64 11.94 3.72
CA GLN A 544 -14.23 10.60 3.78
C GLN A 544 -13.58 9.68 2.72
N PRO A 545 -12.33 9.24 2.96
CA PRO A 545 -11.51 8.61 1.92
C PRO A 545 -12.06 7.28 1.39
N LEU A 546 -12.82 6.52 2.19
CA LEU A 546 -13.46 5.29 1.72
C LEU A 546 -14.58 5.58 0.70
N ARG A 547 -15.45 6.55 1.01
CA ARG A 547 -16.51 6.99 0.08
C ARG A 547 -15.96 7.63 -1.19
N SER A 548 -14.88 8.42 -1.08
CA SER A 548 -14.19 8.97 -2.27
C SER A 548 -13.65 7.87 -3.19
N GLN A 549 -13.08 6.79 -2.63
CA GLN A 549 -12.62 5.66 -3.43
C GLN A 549 -13.78 4.97 -4.17
N PHE A 550 -14.89 4.68 -3.48
CA PHE A 550 -16.06 4.10 -4.13
C PHE A 550 -16.69 5.03 -5.17
N LYS A 551 -16.70 6.35 -4.94
CA LYS A 551 -17.09 7.34 -5.96
C LYS A 551 -16.24 7.21 -7.22
N ASN A 552 -14.92 7.15 -7.06
CA ASN A 552 -14.00 7.05 -8.20
C ASN A 552 -14.20 5.73 -8.97
N ALA A 553 -14.46 4.62 -8.27
CA ALA A 553 -14.84 3.36 -8.91
C ALA A 553 -16.13 3.53 -9.73
N ALA A 554 -17.17 4.15 -9.15
CA ALA A 554 -18.44 4.39 -9.82
C ALA A 554 -18.29 5.27 -11.06
N THR A 555 -17.42 6.29 -11.02
CA THR A 555 -17.13 7.17 -12.16
C THR A 555 -16.40 6.43 -13.29
N LEU A 556 -15.43 5.57 -12.96
CA LEU A 556 -14.76 4.72 -13.95
C LEU A 556 -15.74 3.74 -14.58
N ILE A 557 -16.61 3.12 -13.76
CA ILE A 557 -17.68 2.24 -14.23
C ILE A 557 -18.64 3.00 -15.14
N ALA A 558 -19.06 4.22 -14.79
CA ALA A 558 -19.91 5.06 -15.65
C ALA A 558 -19.26 5.32 -17.01
N ALA A 559 -17.94 5.56 -17.03
CA ALA A 559 -17.15 5.77 -18.24
C ALA A 559 -16.80 4.50 -19.03
N ARG A 560 -17.25 3.31 -18.62
CA ARG A 560 -16.88 2.01 -19.23
C ARG A 560 -17.04 1.95 -20.75
N VAL A 561 -18.07 2.62 -21.29
CA VAL A 561 -18.33 2.63 -22.74
C VAL A 561 -17.27 3.44 -23.48
N GLU A 562 -16.96 4.65 -23.01
CA GLU A 562 -15.93 5.52 -23.60
C GLU A 562 -14.52 4.91 -23.43
N ARG A 563 -14.26 4.27 -22.29
CA ARG A 563 -13.04 3.50 -22.05
C ARG A 563 -12.98 2.18 -22.81
N GLN A 564 -14.10 1.75 -23.42
CA GLN A 564 -14.30 0.42 -24.01
C GLN A 564 -13.93 -0.74 -23.06
N ALA A 565 -14.11 -0.54 -21.76
CA ALA A 565 -13.80 -1.52 -20.73
C ALA A 565 -14.74 -2.73 -20.85
N GLU A 566 -14.19 -3.94 -20.77
CA GLU A 566 -14.97 -5.17 -20.62
C GLU A 566 -14.78 -5.78 -19.25
N ARG A 567 -13.57 -5.70 -18.68
CA ARG A 567 -13.24 -6.25 -17.37
C ARG A 567 -12.46 -5.22 -16.56
N ASP A 568 -13.03 -4.75 -15.46
CA ASP A 568 -12.30 -3.90 -14.54
C ASP A 568 -12.01 -4.60 -13.22
N PHE A 569 -10.83 -4.35 -12.68
CA PHE A 569 -10.42 -4.75 -11.34
C PHE A 569 -10.14 -3.48 -10.54
N PHE A 570 -10.86 -3.27 -9.45
CA PHE A 570 -10.69 -2.12 -8.57
C PHE A 570 -10.19 -2.59 -7.20
N PHE A 571 -9.10 -2.01 -6.73
CA PHE A 571 -8.63 -2.18 -5.36
C PHE A 571 -8.97 -0.95 -4.53
N ILE A 572 -9.70 -1.15 -3.44
CA ILE A 572 -10.08 -0.13 -2.47
C ILE A 572 -9.49 -0.54 -1.13
N GLU A 573 -8.96 0.42 -0.37
CA GLU A 573 -8.36 0.15 0.93
C GLU A 573 -8.90 1.08 2.00
N ASP A 574 -9.39 0.50 3.11
CA ASP A 574 -9.67 1.19 4.36
C ASP A 574 -8.76 0.66 5.47
N GLY A 575 -8.02 1.56 6.12
CA GLY A 575 -7.03 1.20 7.15
C GLY A 575 -7.48 1.60 8.55
N GLY A 576 -6.82 1.06 9.57
CA GLY A 576 -7.12 1.37 10.98
C GLY A 576 -8.07 0.37 11.62
N TRP A 577 -7.99 -0.89 11.21
CA TRP A 577 -8.75 -2.01 11.80
C TRP A 577 -8.01 -2.71 12.96
N ASP A 578 -6.79 -2.27 13.29
CA ASP A 578 -5.89 -2.85 14.31
C ASP A 578 -6.26 -2.45 15.76
N HIS A 579 -7.44 -2.89 16.22
CA HIS A 579 -8.00 -2.47 17.51
C HIS A 579 -7.51 -3.29 18.71
N HIS A 580 -6.37 -2.89 19.31
CA HIS A 580 -5.81 -3.51 20.53
C HIS A 580 -6.42 -3.00 21.85
N LYS A 581 -7.36 -2.05 21.77
CA LYS A 581 -8.07 -1.47 22.93
C LYS A 581 -9.45 -0.94 22.50
N GLY A 582 -10.45 -1.08 23.38
CA GLY A 582 -11.76 -0.46 23.20
C GLY A 582 -12.45 -0.84 21.88
N VAL A 583 -12.40 -2.12 21.52
CA VAL A 583 -12.78 -2.63 20.20
C VAL A 583 -14.21 -2.26 19.81
N GLU A 584 -15.14 -2.26 20.77
CA GLU A 584 -16.56 -1.93 20.56
C GLU A 584 -16.75 -0.54 19.95
N ASN A 585 -16.23 0.51 20.59
CA ASN A 585 -16.36 1.89 20.10
C ASN A 585 -15.59 2.12 18.80
N ALA A 586 -14.40 1.53 18.68
CA ALA A 586 -13.56 1.71 17.52
C ALA A 586 -14.16 1.05 16.27
N LEU A 587 -14.70 -0.17 16.41
CA LEU A 587 -15.42 -0.86 15.34
C LEU A 587 -16.74 -0.17 14.99
N ALA A 588 -17.47 0.38 15.96
CA ALA A 588 -18.73 1.06 15.68
C ALA A 588 -18.57 2.18 14.63
N GLY A 589 -17.56 3.04 14.79
CA GLY A 589 -17.27 4.10 13.81
C GLY A 589 -16.78 3.56 12.46
N LYS A 590 -15.97 2.50 12.46
CA LYS A 590 -15.49 1.85 11.24
C LYS A 590 -16.60 1.18 10.45
N PHE A 591 -17.46 0.44 11.13
CA PHE A 591 -18.60 -0.22 10.53
C PHE A 591 -19.66 0.76 10.03
N GLU A 592 -19.91 1.86 10.74
CA GLU A 592 -20.81 2.92 10.27
C GLU A 592 -20.30 3.52 8.94
N SER A 593 -19.02 3.90 8.88
CA SER A 593 -18.41 4.41 7.65
C SER A 593 -18.41 3.40 6.51
N LEU A 594 -18.17 2.11 6.81
CA LEU A 594 -18.25 1.03 5.83
C LEU A 594 -19.68 0.83 5.30
N SER A 595 -20.67 0.84 6.20
CA SER A 595 -22.08 0.66 5.86
C SER A 595 -22.58 1.77 4.94
N GLU A 596 -22.26 3.03 5.25
CA GLU A 596 -22.63 4.19 4.42
C GLU A 596 -21.99 4.12 3.03
N ALA A 597 -20.69 3.82 2.97
CA ALA A 597 -19.96 3.75 1.71
C ALA A 597 -20.49 2.64 0.78
N LEU A 598 -20.78 1.46 1.33
CA LEU A 598 -21.36 0.36 0.56
C LEU A 598 -22.79 0.64 0.12
N ALA A 599 -23.63 1.22 0.99
CA ALA A 599 -25.01 1.56 0.65
C ALA A 599 -25.08 2.54 -0.53
N GLU A 600 -24.30 3.63 -0.47
CA GLU A 600 -24.26 4.62 -1.54
C GLU A 600 -23.71 3.99 -2.82
N PHE A 601 -22.62 3.22 -2.75
CA PHE A 601 -22.00 2.62 -3.94
C PHE A 601 -22.97 1.65 -4.62
N VAL A 602 -23.65 0.78 -3.86
CA VAL A 602 -24.64 -0.14 -4.41
C VAL A 602 -25.84 0.63 -4.99
N ALA A 603 -26.30 1.71 -4.35
CA ALA A 603 -27.36 2.56 -4.88
C ALA A 603 -26.99 3.16 -6.25
N GLU A 604 -25.75 3.65 -6.39
CA GLU A 604 -25.22 4.16 -7.64
C GLU A 604 -25.12 3.07 -8.72
N LEU A 605 -24.60 1.88 -8.39
CA LEU A 605 -24.55 0.75 -9.33
C LEU A 605 -25.93 0.28 -9.78
N LYS A 606 -26.91 0.28 -8.87
CA LYS A 606 -28.32 -0.03 -9.18
C LYS A 606 -28.90 1.05 -10.10
N ALA A 607 -28.67 2.33 -9.83
CA ALA A 607 -29.12 3.45 -10.66
C ALA A 607 -28.48 3.45 -12.07
N GLN A 608 -27.22 3.03 -12.18
CA GLN A 608 -26.54 2.80 -13.46
C GLN A 608 -26.99 1.51 -14.19
N ASN A 609 -27.89 0.72 -13.60
CA ASN A 609 -28.33 -0.61 -14.08
C ASN A 609 -27.16 -1.57 -14.36
N ILE A 610 -26.15 -1.57 -13.49
CA ILE A 610 -24.92 -2.37 -13.67
C ILE A 610 -24.57 -3.24 -12.45
N TYR A 611 -25.38 -3.21 -11.40
CA TYR A 611 -25.11 -3.93 -10.14
C TYR A 611 -24.91 -5.45 -10.33
N ASP A 612 -25.65 -6.08 -11.24
CA ASP A 612 -25.48 -7.52 -11.57
C ASP A 612 -24.15 -7.81 -12.31
N SER A 613 -23.46 -6.77 -12.76
CA SER A 613 -22.17 -6.87 -13.45
C SER A 613 -20.99 -6.43 -12.57
N VAL A 614 -21.21 -6.16 -11.28
CA VAL A 614 -20.16 -5.77 -10.35
C VAL A 614 -20.21 -6.64 -9.11
N VAL A 615 -19.06 -7.17 -8.70
CA VAL A 615 -18.93 -7.91 -7.44
C VAL A 615 -17.97 -7.17 -6.54
N ILE A 616 -18.37 -6.94 -5.29
CA ILE A 616 -17.50 -6.42 -4.25
C ILE A 616 -17.18 -7.56 -3.28
N ALA A 617 -15.90 -7.75 -2.96
CA ALA A 617 -15.42 -8.76 -2.02
C ALA A 617 -14.46 -8.13 -1.02
N THR A 618 -14.45 -8.60 0.24
CA THR A 618 -13.57 -8.07 1.28
C THR A 618 -12.38 -8.98 1.54
N HIS A 619 -11.22 -8.38 1.82
CA HIS A 619 -10.03 -9.01 2.38
C HIS A 619 -9.60 -8.28 3.67
N SER A 620 -8.79 -8.94 4.49
CA SER A 620 -8.01 -8.31 5.55
C SER A 620 -6.67 -9.05 5.67
N ASP A 621 -5.68 -8.44 6.31
CA ASP A 621 -4.35 -9.02 6.57
C ASP A 621 -4.52 -10.42 7.18
N PHE A 622 -5.38 -10.48 8.20
CA PHE A 622 -5.75 -11.64 8.99
C PHE A 622 -7.03 -11.30 9.78
N ALA A 623 -7.51 -12.20 10.64
CA ALA A 623 -8.59 -11.92 11.57
C ALA A 623 -8.08 -11.46 12.96
N ARG A 624 -8.95 -11.41 13.96
CA ARG A 624 -8.58 -11.09 15.36
C ARG A 624 -8.75 -12.29 16.27
N THR A 625 -8.01 -12.30 17.38
CA THR A 625 -8.20 -13.32 18.41
C THR A 625 -9.62 -13.27 18.95
N LEU A 626 -10.18 -14.46 19.21
CA LEU A 626 -11.46 -14.55 19.92
C LEU A 626 -11.31 -13.98 21.34
N THR A 627 -10.19 -14.24 22.03
CA THR A 627 -10.00 -13.75 23.39
C THR A 627 -9.72 -12.24 23.45
N PRO A 628 -10.34 -11.49 24.38
CA PRO A 628 -10.01 -10.09 24.60
C PRO A 628 -8.71 -9.91 25.39
N ASN A 629 -8.04 -8.79 25.13
CA ASN A 629 -6.93 -8.24 25.91
C ASN A 629 -7.47 -7.50 27.15
N SER A 630 -6.59 -7.17 28.11
CA SER A 630 -6.97 -6.51 29.38
C SER A 630 -7.67 -5.13 29.23
N ASN A 631 -7.56 -4.49 28.07
CA ASN A 631 -8.15 -3.19 27.76
C ASN A 631 -9.35 -3.29 26.80
N ALA A 632 -10.06 -4.42 26.80
CA ALA A 632 -11.21 -4.67 25.91
C ALA A 632 -10.86 -4.49 24.42
N GLY A 633 -9.66 -4.91 24.02
CA GLY A 633 -9.24 -5.03 22.63
C GLY A 633 -9.00 -6.48 22.25
N THR A 634 -8.54 -6.74 21.03
CA THR A 634 -8.15 -8.08 20.56
C THR A 634 -6.75 -8.06 19.98
N ASP A 635 -6.10 -9.22 19.94
CA ASP A 635 -4.76 -9.41 19.37
C ASP A 635 -4.88 -9.98 17.93
N HIS A 636 -3.76 -10.15 17.24
CA HIS A 636 -3.74 -10.64 15.86
C HIS A 636 -4.18 -12.12 15.80
N GLY A 637 -5.18 -12.40 14.97
CA GLY A 637 -5.76 -13.72 14.70
C GLY A 637 -5.39 -14.24 13.32
N TRP A 638 -6.17 -15.19 12.78
CA TRP A 638 -5.87 -15.80 11.48
C TRP A 638 -7.12 -16.09 10.65
N ALA A 639 -7.97 -17.05 11.05
CA ALA A 639 -9.24 -17.33 10.37
C ALA A 639 -10.30 -16.27 10.70
N GLY A 640 -11.02 -15.82 9.68
CA GLY A 640 -12.08 -14.83 9.83
C GLY A 640 -13.24 -15.05 8.86
N ILE A 641 -14.05 -14.00 8.75
CA ILE A 641 -15.26 -13.95 7.92
C ILE A 641 -15.09 -12.81 6.91
N GLN A 642 -15.31 -13.13 5.63
CA GLN A 642 -15.32 -12.16 4.53
C GLN A 642 -16.74 -11.98 3.99
N VAL A 643 -16.95 -10.89 3.27
CA VAL A 643 -18.22 -10.53 2.64
C VAL A 643 -18.03 -10.52 1.14
N VAL A 644 -18.99 -11.09 0.42
CA VAL A 644 -19.15 -10.93 -1.03
C VAL A 644 -20.53 -10.35 -1.30
N LEU A 645 -20.61 -9.30 -2.12
CA LEU A 645 -21.86 -8.62 -2.44
C LEU A 645 -21.95 -8.27 -3.93
N SER A 646 -23.11 -8.54 -4.52
CA SER A 646 -23.42 -8.33 -5.95
C SER A 646 -24.88 -8.68 -6.22
N GLY A 647 -25.48 -8.08 -7.24
CA GLY A 647 -26.77 -8.55 -7.75
C GLY A 647 -26.70 -9.92 -8.44
N ALA A 648 -25.51 -10.36 -8.86
CA ALA A 648 -25.30 -11.64 -9.55
C ALA A 648 -25.02 -12.84 -8.62
N ILE A 649 -24.85 -12.65 -7.31
CA ILE A 649 -24.58 -13.77 -6.40
C ILE A 649 -25.86 -14.41 -5.86
N LYS A 650 -25.74 -15.65 -5.40
CA LYS A 650 -26.74 -16.32 -4.57
C LYS A 650 -26.54 -15.90 -3.11
N GLY A 651 -26.87 -14.64 -2.81
CA GLY A 651 -26.77 -14.09 -1.46
C GLY A 651 -27.88 -14.57 -0.53
N GLY A 652 -27.93 -13.97 0.67
CA GLY A 652 -28.81 -14.41 1.76
C GLY A 652 -28.33 -15.69 2.43
N GLU A 653 -27.04 -15.99 2.27
CA GLU A 653 -26.42 -17.25 2.71
C GLU A 653 -25.09 -17.00 3.45
N ILE A 654 -24.75 -17.96 4.31
CA ILE A 654 -23.43 -18.10 4.94
C ILE A 654 -22.77 -19.32 4.31
N TYR A 655 -21.74 -19.09 3.50
CA TYR A 655 -20.93 -20.13 2.89
C TYR A 655 -19.82 -20.59 3.84
N ASN A 656 -19.42 -21.85 3.64
CA ASN A 656 -18.58 -22.63 4.53
C ASN A 656 -19.25 -22.87 5.91
N ALA A 657 -18.79 -23.89 6.63
CA ALA A 657 -19.29 -24.12 7.99
C ALA A 657 -18.75 -23.04 8.94
N PHE A 658 -19.63 -22.40 9.71
CA PHE A 658 -19.20 -21.46 10.74
C PHE A 658 -18.31 -22.16 11.78
N PRO A 659 -17.15 -21.58 12.18
CA PRO A 659 -16.20 -22.27 13.03
C PRO A 659 -16.67 -22.39 14.48
N HIS A 660 -16.21 -23.43 15.18
CA HIS A 660 -16.30 -23.51 16.64
C HIS A 660 -15.40 -22.44 17.28
N LEU A 661 -15.90 -21.79 18.33
CA LEU A 661 -15.31 -20.60 18.95
C LEU A 661 -14.71 -20.85 20.35
N ALA A 662 -14.78 -22.08 20.87
CA ALA A 662 -14.20 -22.42 22.16
C ALA A 662 -12.66 -22.23 22.21
N GLU A 663 -12.13 -21.79 23.36
CA GLU A 663 -10.70 -21.49 23.63
C GLU A 663 -9.79 -22.75 23.65
N ASP A 664 -10.37 -23.94 23.44
CA ASP A 664 -9.73 -25.25 23.32
C ASP A 664 -10.26 -26.05 22.12
N SER A 665 -10.91 -25.35 21.18
CA SER A 665 -11.32 -25.94 19.91
C SER A 665 -10.12 -26.63 19.23
N PRO A 666 -10.33 -27.78 18.54
CA PRO A 666 -9.27 -28.42 17.77
C PRO A 666 -8.67 -27.56 16.65
N MET A 667 -9.17 -26.35 16.42
CA MET A 667 -8.60 -25.38 15.47
C MET A 667 -7.99 -24.16 16.17
N ASP A 668 -8.00 -24.08 17.51
CA ASP A 668 -7.33 -22.99 18.23
C ASP A 668 -5.82 -23.26 18.34
N ALA A 669 -5.02 -22.42 17.70
CA ALA A 669 -3.56 -22.43 17.83
C ALA A 669 -3.05 -21.66 19.07
N GLY A 670 -3.98 -21.24 19.94
CA GLY A 670 -3.75 -20.63 21.24
C GLY A 670 -4.20 -19.18 21.29
N ARG A 671 -4.83 -18.81 22.42
CA ARG A 671 -5.46 -17.50 22.66
C ARG A 671 -6.65 -17.20 21.74
N GLY A 672 -7.35 -18.22 21.24
CA GLY A 672 -8.45 -18.04 20.29
C GLY A 672 -7.97 -17.58 18.93
N ARG A 673 -6.79 -18.05 18.49
CA ARG A 673 -6.27 -17.88 17.13
C ARG A 673 -6.70 -19.08 16.31
N LEU A 674 -7.87 -18.97 15.70
CA LEU A 674 -8.40 -20.02 14.85
C LEU A 674 -7.55 -20.19 13.60
N ILE A 675 -7.09 -21.41 13.33
CA ILE A 675 -6.45 -21.81 12.07
C ILE A 675 -7.54 -21.86 10.99
N PRO A 676 -7.40 -21.19 9.84
CA PRO A 676 -8.41 -21.24 8.80
C PRO A 676 -8.58 -22.64 8.26
N ARG A 677 -9.82 -23.06 8.05
CA ARG A 677 -10.11 -24.29 7.33
C ARG A 677 -10.07 -24.10 5.82
N TYR A 678 -10.37 -22.90 5.35
CA TYR A 678 -10.45 -22.59 3.92
C TYR A 678 -9.42 -21.50 3.54
N PRO A 679 -8.76 -21.64 2.38
CA PRO A 679 -7.86 -20.62 1.89
C PRO A 679 -8.64 -19.41 1.35
N LEU A 680 -8.01 -18.24 1.17
CA LEU A 680 -8.63 -17.10 0.49
C LEU A 680 -9.02 -17.42 -0.97
N GLU A 681 -8.32 -18.38 -1.60
CA GLU A 681 -8.67 -18.98 -2.89
C GLU A 681 -10.09 -19.54 -2.93
N ASN A 682 -10.68 -19.90 -1.78
CA ASN A 682 -12.04 -20.41 -1.64
C ASN A 682 -13.08 -19.50 -2.33
N MET A 683 -12.95 -18.17 -2.15
CA MET A 683 -13.82 -17.19 -2.80
C MET A 683 -13.19 -16.54 -4.04
N MET A 684 -11.84 -16.49 -4.13
CA MET A 684 -11.17 -15.83 -5.24
C MET A 684 -11.23 -16.62 -6.55
N VAL A 685 -11.20 -17.95 -6.50
CA VAL A 685 -11.35 -18.80 -7.70
C VAL A 685 -12.70 -18.58 -8.40
N PRO A 686 -13.86 -18.72 -7.73
CA PRO A 686 -15.14 -18.50 -8.40
C PRO A 686 -15.32 -17.06 -8.89
N LEU A 687 -14.76 -16.05 -8.20
CA LEU A 687 -14.73 -14.66 -8.67
C LEU A 687 -13.96 -14.51 -9.98
N ALA A 688 -12.76 -15.09 -10.07
CA ALA A 688 -11.94 -15.05 -11.27
C ALA A 688 -12.65 -15.71 -12.47
N GLU A 689 -13.29 -16.85 -12.26
CA GLU A 689 -14.04 -17.54 -13.31
C GLU A 689 -15.32 -16.79 -13.72
N TRP A 690 -15.95 -16.07 -12.80
CA TRP A 690 -17.07 -15.18 -13.13
C TRP A 690 -16.60 -13.98 -13.97
N MET A 691 -15.40 -13.47 -13.74
CA MET A 691 -14.74 -12.46 -14.59
C MET A 691 -14.32 -13.02 -15.96
N GLY A 692 -14.36 -14.34 -16.17
CA GLY A 692 -14.03 -14.96 -17.46
C GLY A 692 -12.65 -15.60 -17.52
N MET A 693 -11.97 -15.79 -16.39
CA MET A 693 -10.78 -16.63 -16.33
C MET A 693 -11.15 -18.07 -16.69
N GLU A 694 -10.38 -18.70 -17.55
CA GLU A 694 -10.60 -20.09 -17.95
C GLU A 694 -10.09 -21.06 -16.87
N PRO A 695 -10.77 -22.20 -16.62
CA PRO A 695 -10.32 -23.19 -15.64
C PRO A 695 -8.89 -23.70 -15.85
N ALA A 696 -8.41 -23.73 -17.10
CA ALA A 696 -7.05 -24.16 -17.45
C ALA A 696 -5.96 -23.20 -16.93
N GLN A 697 -6.32 -21.94 -16.63
CA GLN A 697 -5.40 -20.92 -16.14
C GLN A 697 -5.27 -20.90 -14.60
N ARG A 698 -6.09 -21.70 -13.88
CA ARG A 698 -6.15 -21.70 -12.41
C ARG A 698 -4.78 -21.86 -11.74
N SER A 699 -3.95 -22.80 -12.20
CA SER A 699 -2.65 -23.07 -11.57
C SER A 699 -1.63 -21.95 -11.77
N GLN A 700 -1.76 -21.16 -12.84
CA GLN A 700 -0.91 -19.99 -13.08
C GLN A 700 -1.32 -18.81 -12.18
N VAL A 701 -2.63 -18.63 -11.99
CA VAL A 701 -3.17 -17.50 -11.21
C VAL A 701 -3.12 -17.75 -9.70
N PHE A 702 -3.33 -19.00 -9.28
CA PHE A 702 -3.42 -19.43 -7.89
C PHE A 702 -2.36 -20.51 -7.58
N PRO A 703 -1.13 -20.12 -7.20
CA PRO A 703 -0.02 -21.06 -7.01
C PRO A 703 -0.27 -22.12 -5.93
N ASN A 704 -1.00 -21.80 -4.87
CA ASN A 704 -1.26 -22.72 -3.77
C ASN A 704 -2.39 -23.72 -4.06
N LEU A 705 -3.11 -23.57 -5.18
CA LEU A 705 -4.31 -24.37 -5.46
C LEU A 705 -4.02 -25.87 -5.52
N ALA A 706 -2.81 -26.26 -5.93
CA ALA A 706 -2.37 -27.65 -5.98
C ALA A 706 -2.36 -28.35 -4.60
N ASN A 707 -2.31 -27.58 -3.50
CA ASN A 707 -2.31 -28.09 -2.14
C ASN A 707 -3.72 -28.31 -1.59
N PHE A 708 -4.76 -27.85 -2.30
CA PHE A 708 -6.15 -27.93 -1.86
C PHE A 708 -6.96 -28.86 -2.76
N ASN A 709 -7.88 -29.61 -2.16
CA ASN A 709 -8.87 -30.39 -2.92
C ASN A 709 -10.16 -29.57 -3.14
N SER A 710 -11.10 -30.12 -3.92
CA SER A 710 -12.35 -29.43 -4.27
C SER A 710 -13.24 -29.06 -3.07
N THR A 711 -13.12 -29.73 -1.91
CA THR A 711 -13.93 -29.40 -0.73
C THR A 711 -13.49 -28.11 -0.03
N HIS A 712 -12.32 -27.57 -0.39
CA HIS A 712 -11.81 -26.32 0.14
C HIS A 712 -12.18 -25.10 -0.70
N LEU A 713 -12.84 -25.29 -1.85
CA LEU A 713 -13.13 -24.23 -2.82
C LEU A 713 -14.62 -24.15 -3.10
N LEU A 714 -15.14 -22.93 -3.22
CA LEU A 714 -16.49 -22.74 -3.75
C LEU A 714 -16.46 -22.86 -5.27
N GLU A 715 -17.47 -23.51 -5.83
CA GLU A 715 -17.69 -23.52 -7.27
C GLU A 715 -18.35 -22.21 -7.72
N LYS A 716 -18.04 -21.75 -8.94
CA LYS A 716 -18.66 -20.54 -9.51
C LYS A 716 -20.18 -20.62 -9.46
N GLN A 717 -20.75 -21.77 -9.80
CA GLN A 717 -22.20 -22.01 -9.82
C GLN A 717 -22.81 -22.07 -8.42
N THR A 718 -22.01 -22.27 -7.38
CA THR A 718 -22.45 -22.22 -5.98
C THR A 718 -22.61 -20.78 -5.52
N LEU A 719 -21.68 -19.89 -5.91
CA LEU A 719 -21.70 -18.48 -5.51
C LEU A 719 -22.51 -17.58 -6.45
N PHE A 720 -22.51 -17.84 -7.76
CA PHE A 720 -23.14 -17.00 -8.78
C PHE A 720 -24.44 -17.58 -9.33
N ARG A 721 -25.37 -16.68 -9.66
CA ARG A 721 -26.58 -16.98 -10.43
C ARG A 721 -26.19 -17.36 -11.89
N PRO A 722 -26.98 -18.20 -12.57
CA PRO A 722 -26.69 -18.67 -13.93
C PRO A 722 -26.51 -17.57 -14.97
#